data_AF-A0A3A9W2B0-F1
#
_entry.id   AF-A0A3A9W2B0-F1
#
_cell.length_a   1.000
_cell.length_b   1.000
_cell.length_c   1.000
_cell.angle_alpha   90.00
_cell.angle_beta   90.00
_cell.angle_gamma   90.00
#
_symmetry.space_group_name_H-M   'P 1'
#
loop_
_entity.id
_entity.type
_entity.pdbx_description
1 polymer ?
#
loop_
_entity_poly.entity_id
_entity_poly.type
_entity_poly.pdbx_seq_one_letter_code
_entity_poly.pdbx_strand_id
1 'polypeptide(L)'
;MQFRILGTMEITDRSRSIQLRGMTQRAVLGYLLLHANETVATSHLLRALWGDKPPITARKMLQNAVAGLRRRLDVRDARQVSLLTHAPGYLLRVDPERVDWFRFRGGAEQGRAELAVGAWGAAATLLREALDLWRGPLLADLAEVGVDWPELATAEGMRLAVLEDCAEAELAIGRHHEVIDELAAAAEAAPRRERLCGLLMMALYRSGRQADALEAYRRTRTVLVDELGLDPGHELRELERSILNHDPSLALLAAGGTAVSLRSAPADRTGPADVAADGADARPGAAARATHEPVPGGDARAAGPERGAGGAAVERKWVSVLLVRAQEGDGGEAQDPEDAAEGTRRVTAAVREEVDRYGGVLHGRMGSVWLALFGVERNREDDAQRAVRAGLAIRDRVAARQSADAGLEPGPRAAVATGEVLVTRGREPECDAGTPEVAGGVLDVGMRLLMLASPREVRVCDATRQMSEAAFVHEASPQPMGGWGVTGIRECRVPDQPTPPFVERERELEILQGLLGDVLRRRRPQLAAVVGEAGVGKSRLVAELGRTVGDVADGFRFVLGRTSSFPTNTPFGPLAEVVRSLLGVLHTDSPTVVEGRLLHTVRRLVGPGETAARLLPHLRPLAGLTPGPRPRGGTPEAFAAWRRFIEEAATEQPLVMVFEDLDRAETPMIEFVQELIVNTRPVPVLIVATARPVHGQPRPCQHGGLRDSTTLLLDPLSDTGAAFLLSSLLPSHRPGDQPLDARHPLVASIGGNPLFAVEYARALRDGPPDREIPTPPAVRSIIAARLDTLPRGAKAVLQDAAIFGASVDAVALAAVGGRSWIEVRRHLEGLERGEFLRRNGRVSVTGDPEYDFQQVVVREVAYAQLPREVRSAKHSRAARWLEMREAERVAPRAPRPRAAPLAAPAG
;
A
#
# COMPACT_ATOMS: atom_id res chain seq x y z
N MET A 1 41.30 29.31 -18.43
CA MET A 1 40.57 29.24 -17.15
C MET A 1 39.76 27.96 -17.06
N GLN A 2 39.98 27.16 -16.01
CA GLN A 2 39.18 26.00 -15.62
C GLN A 2 38.61 26.23 -14.21
N PHE A 3 37.41 25.74 -13.98
CA PHE A 3 36.68 25.83 -12.72
C PHE A 3 36.49 24.43 -12.16
N ARG A 4 36.96 24.20 -10.94
CA ARG A 4 36.76 22.94 -10.24
C ARG A 4 35.90 23.17 -9.01
N ILE A 5 34.66 22.70 -9.05
CA ILE A 5 33.66 22.87 -7.98
C ILE A 5 33.24 21.56 -7.33
N LEU A 6 33.61 20.40 -7.89
CA LEU A 6 33.39 19.08 -7.30
C LEU A 6 34.41 18.82 -6.18
N GLY A 7 34.18 19.45 -5.03
CA GLY A 7 35.14 19.58 -3.93
C GLY A 7 35.26 21.04 -3.50
N THR A 8 36.40 21.41 -2.90
CA THR A 8 36.70 22.83 -2.65
C THR A 8 36.82 23.59 -3.97
N MET A 9 36.24 24.80 -4.02
CA MET A 9 36.28 25.64 -5.21
C MET A 9 37.71 26.04 -5.56
N GLU A 10 38.17 25.63 -6.74
CA GLU A 10 39.45 26.02 -7.31
C GLU A 10 39.27 26.64 -8.70
N ILE A 11 40.03 27.70 -8.98
CA ILE A 11 40.05 28.34 -10.28
C ILE A 11 41.50 28.34 -10.77
N THR A 12 41.74 27.74 -11.92
CA THR A 12 43.08 27.69 -12.51
C THR A 12 43.10 28.36 -13.88
N ASP A 13 44.13 29.14 -14.15
CA ASP A 13 44.37 29.71 -15.48
C ASP A 13 45.80 29.45 -15.93
N ARG A 14 45.96 28.73 -17.04
CA ARG A 14 47.27 28.29 -17.58
C ARG A 14 48.18 27.80 -16.45
N SER A 15 47.68 26.87 -15.62
CA SER A 15 48.35 26.29 -14.43
C SER A 15 48.64 27.21 -13.23
N ARG A 16 48.10 28.44 -13.17
CA ARG A 16 48.17 29.31 -11.98
C ARG A 16 46.83 29.36 -11.25
N SER A 17 46.85 29.22 -9.92
CA SER A 17 45.65 29.32 -9.07
C SER A 17 45.22 30.78 -8.88
N ILE A 18 43.94 31.07 -9.07
CA ILE A 18 43.32 32.39 -8.85
C ILE A 18 42.61 32.40 -7.50
N GLN A 19 43.08 33.23 -6.57
CA GLN A 19 42.51 33.35 -5.23
C GLN A 19 41.35 34.34 -5.17
N LEU A 20 40.16 33.87 -4.76
CA LEU A 20 38.97 34.71 -4.53
C LEU A 20 39.02 35.43 -3.16
N ARG A 21 38.42 36.63 -3.05
CA ARG A 21 38.53 37.50 -1.87
C ARG A 21 37.21 37.41 -1.12
N GLY A 22 37.21 36.67 -0.02
CA GLY A 22 36.07 36.52 0.87
C GLY A 22 35.02 35.52 0.38
N MET A 23 34.26 34.96 1.33
CA MET A 23 33.28 33.91 1.07
C MET A 23 32.13 34.37 0.17
N THR A 24 31.72 35.63 0.23
CA THR A 24 30.65 36.16 -0.63
C THR A 24 31.01 36.10 -2.12
N GLN A 25 32.28 36.31 -2.51
CA GLN A 25 32.69 36.15 -3.91
C GLN A 25 32.67 34.69 -4.36
N ARG A 26 33.12 33.78 -3.50
CA ARG A 26 33.09 32.33 -3.75
C ARG A 26 31.65 31.84 -3.88
N ALA A 27 30.77 32.26 -2.99
CA ALA A 27 29.36 31.90 -3.04
C ALA A 27 28.64 32.44 -4.29
N VAL A 28 28.87 33.71 -4.68
CA VAL A 28 28.31 34.25 -5.92
C VAL A 28 28.81 33.46 -7.14
N LEU A 29 30.11 33.19 -7.22
CA LEU A 29 30.66 32.45 -8.36
C LEU A 29 30.19 31.00 -8.37
N GLY A 30 30.13 30.34 -7.22
CA GLY A 30 29.70 28.94 -7.09
C GLY A 30 28.27 28.77 -7.55
N TYR A 31 27.37 29.66 -7.10
CA TYR A 31 25.99 29.64 -7.55
C TYR A 31 25.87 29.91 -9.06
N LEU A 32 26.63 30.86 -9.60
CA LEU A 32 26.65 31.13 -11.04
C LEU A 32 27.28 30.01 -11.88
N LEU A 33 28.21 29.23 -11.34
CA LEU A 33 28.81 28.07 -12.02
C LEU A 33 27.87 26.87 -12.07
N LEU A 34 27.04 26.68 -11.03
CA LEU A 34 25.98 25.66 -11.05
C LEU A 34 24.91 25.99 -12.10
N HIS A 35 24.65 27.28 -12.30
CA HIS A 35 23.72 27.84 -13.30
C HIS A 35 24.46 28.46 -14.49
N ALA A 36 25.60 27.87 -14.90
CA ALA A 36 26.41 28.44 -15.98
C ALA A 36 25.63 28.49 -17.29
N ASN A 37 25.87 29.55 -18.07
CA ASN A 37 25.17 29.84 -19.32
C ASN A 37 23.66 30.14 -19.16
N GLU A 38 23.16 30.26 -17.93
CA GLU A 38 21.78 30.68 -17.62
C GLU A 38 21.76 32.04 -16.92
N THR A 39 20.67 32.80 -17.10
CA THR A 39 20.50 34.10 -16.44
C THR A 39 19.93 33.90 -15.04
N VAL A 40 20.75 34.18 -14.02
CA VAL A 40 20.33 34.10 -12.61
C VAL A 40 19.82 35.45 -12.14
N ALA A 41 18.56 35.50 -11.71
CA ALA A 41 17.94 36.71 -11.18
C ALA A 41 18.65 37.23 -9.93
N THR A 42 18.69 38.55 -9.77
CA THR A 42 19.31 39.18 -8.59
C THR A 42 18.66 38.70 -7.29
N SER A 43 17.34 38.51 -7.28
CA SER A 43 16.60 37.97 -6.13
C SER A 43 17.05 36.57 -5.73
N HIS A 44 17.38 35.70 -6.69
CA HIS A 44 17.84 34.34 -6.40
C HIS A 44 19.25 34.34 -5.81
N LEU A 45 20.16 35.18 -6.34
CA LEU A 45 21.50 35.35 -5.75
C LEU A 45 21.44 35.90 -4.32
N LEU A 46 20.56 36.87 -4.05
CA LEU A 46 20.37 37.39 -2.70
C LEU A 46 19.86 36.29 -1.75
N ARG A 47 18.88 35.49 -2.20
CA ARG A 47 18.33 34.39 -1.39
C ARG A 47 19.35 33.28 -1.16
N ALA A 48 20.14 32.92 -2.17
CA ALA A 48 21.20 31.92 -2.06
C ALA A 48 22.29 32.34 -1.05
N LEU A 49 22.61 33.63 -0.98
CA LEU A 49 23.68 34.13 -0.11
C LEU A 49 23.25 34.37 1.34
N TRP A 50 21.99 34.74 1.58
CA TRP A 50 21.53 35.19 2.91
C TRP A 50 20.18 34.58 3.36
N GLY A 51 19.61 33.63 2.62
CA GLY A 51 18.33 33.02 2.93
C GLY A 51 17.18 34.04 2.96
N ASP A 52 16.29 33.89 3.96
CA ASP A 52 15.11 34.75 4.13
C ASP A 52 15.39 36.03 4.95
N LYS A 53 16.63 36.23 5.44
CA LYS A 53 17.03 37.40 6.25
C LYS A 53 18.24 38.15 5.64
N PRO A 54 18.12 38.73 4.44
CA PRO A 54 19.20 39.49 3.84
C PRO A 54 19.49 40.78 4.64
N PRO A 55 20.77 41.16 4.85
CA PRO A 55 21.11 42.46 5.43
C PRO A 55 20.64 43.60 4.52
N ILE A 56 20.36 44.77 5.09
CA ILE A 56 19.91 45.97 4.34
C ILE A 56 20.91 46.33 3.21
N THR A 57 22.19 46.02 3.40
CA THR A 57 23.28 46.26 2.45
C THR A 57 23.50 45.11 1.44
N ALA A 58 22.69 44.04 1.44
CA ALA A 58 22.90 42.83 0.64
C ALA A 58 23.05 43.08 -0.86
N ARG A 59 22.22 43.96 -1.45
CA ARG A 59 22.34 44.35 -2.87
C ARG A 59 23.68 44.99 -3.19
N LYS A 60 24.16 45.89 -2.32
CA LYS A 60 25.47 46.55 -2.46
C LYS A 60 26.62 45.55 -2.28
N MET A 61 26.48 44.60 -1.35
CA MET A 61 27.45 43.52 -1.15
C MET A 61 27.54 42.60 -2.38
N LEU A 62 26.41 42.23 -2.98
CA LEU A 62 26.35 41.45 -4.22
C LEU A 62 27.00 42.20 -5.39
N GLN A 63 26.69 43.48 -5.59
CA GLN A 63 27.32 44.30 -6.63
C GLN A 63 28.84 44.40 -6.45
N ASN A 64 29.31 44.56 -5.21
CA ASN A 64 30.75 44.58 -4.89
C ASN A 64 31.42 43.22 -5.18
N ALA A 65 30.74 42.11 -4.87
CA ALA A 65 31.22 40.77 -5.17
C ALA A 65 31.32 40.55 -6.69
N VAL A 66 30.30 40.91 -7.47
CA VAL A 66 30.29 40.83 -8.93
C VAL A 66 31.37 41.71 -9.56
N ALA A 67 31.54 42.95 -9.10
CA ALA A 67 32.61 43.83 -9.56
C ALA A 67 34.01 43.26 -9.24
N GLY A 68 34.16 42.61 -8.07
CA GLY A 68 35.37 41.89 -7.68
C GLY A 68 35.67 40.69 -8.57
N LEU A 69 34.64 39.90 -8.91
CA LEU A 69 34.74 38.76 -9.82
C LEU A 69 35.09 39.21 -11.24
N ARG A 70 34.44 40.26 -11.77
CA ARG A 70 34.77 40.84 -13.08
C ARG A 70 36.24 41.19 -13.19
N ARG A 71 36.79 41.95 -12.23
CA ARG A 71 38.22 42.31 -12.24
C ARG A 71 39.19 41.13 -12.27
N ARG A 72 38.75 39.92 -11.91
CA ARG A 72 39.59 38.72 -11.83
C ARG A 72 39.37 37.76 -12.98
N LEU A 73 38.14 37.68 -13.49
CA LEU A 73 37.77 36.86 -14.64
C LEU A 73 38.07 37.58 -15.97
N ASP A 74 38.04 38.91 -15.99
CA ASP A 74 38.19 39.75 -17.18
C ASP A 74 39.66 40.09 -17.52
N VAL A 75 40.63 39.42 -16.87
CA VAL A 75 42.02 39.89 -16.89
C VAL A 75 42.70 39.68 -18.25
N ARG A 76 42.41 38.64 -19.06
CA ARG A 76 43.11 38.43 -20.36
C ARG A 76 42.39 37.69 -21.49
N ASP A 77 41.14 37.24 -21.35
CA ASP A 77 40.47 36.45 -22.42
C ASP A 77 38.93 36.61 -22.42
N ALA A 78 38.44 37.78 -22.85
CA ALA A 78 37.00 38.12 -22.93
C ALA A 78 36.17 37.19 -23.86
N ARG A 79 36.82 36.28 -24.60
CA ARG A 79 36.15 35.30 -25.47
C ARG A 79 35.81 33.97 -24.78
N GLN A 80 36.34 33.69 -23.58
CA GLN A 80 36.25 32.34 -22.98
C GLN A 80 35.43 32.25 -21.70
N VAL A 81 35.44 33.30 -20.87
CA VAL A 81 34.58 33.40 -19.67
C VAL A 81 34.11 34.84 -19.55
N SER A 82 32.80 35.09 -19.48
CA SER A 82 32.26 36.45 -19.34
C SER A 82 31.12 36.51 -18.33
N LEU A 83 31.21 37.46 -17.38
CA LEU A 83 30.17 37.72 -16.39
C LEU A 83 29.37 38.96 -16.76
N LEU A 84 28.24 38.74 -17.43
CA LEU A 84 27.38 39.77 -18.00
C LEU A 84 26.29 40.18 -17.02
N THR A 85 25.94 41.47 -17.02
CA THR A 85 24.69 41.92 -16.41
C THR A 85 23.60 41.73 -17.46
N HIS A 86 22.66 40.83 -17.19
CA HIS A 86 21.57 40.51 -18.10
C HIS A 86 20.27 40.50 -17.30
N ALA A 87 19.37 41.43 -17.56
CA ALA A 87 18.14 41.59 -16.78
C ALA A 87 17.35 40.27 -16.73
N PRO A 88 16.80 39.86 -15.57
CA PRO A 88 16.74 40.55 -14.27
C PRO A 88 17.93 40.29 -13.30
N GLY A 89 19.10 39.87 -13.79
CA GLY A 89 20.28 39.64 -12.94
C GLY A 89 21.60 39.49 -13.68
N TYR A 90 22.27 38.34 -13.51
CA TYR A 90 23.62 38.10 -14.00
C TYR A 90 23.71 36.76 -14.75
N LEU A 91 24.53 36.73 -15.78
CA LEU A 91 24.81 35.55 -16.61
C LEU A 91 26.32 35.31 -16.63
N LEU A 92 26.74 34.12 -16.21
CA LEU A 92 28.11 33.66 -16.38
C LEU A 92 28.19 32.78 -17.64
N ARG A 93 28.76 33.30 -18.73
CA ARG A 93 29.05 32.49 -19.92
C ARG A 93 30.40 31.82 -19.76
N VAL A 94 30.42 30.50 -19.88
CA VAL A 94 31.63 29.67 -19.83
C VAL A 94 31.39 28.42 -20.65
N ASP A 95 32.42 27.97 -21.36
CA ASP A 95 32.40 26.67 -22.04
C ASP A 95 32.18 25.54 -21.00
N PRO A 96 31.13 24.70 -21.15
CA PRO A 96 30.83 23.62 -20.21
C PRO A 96 32.03 22.69 -19.95
N GLU A 97 32.88 22.43 -20.94
CA GLU A 97 34.08 21.60 -20.82
C GLU A 97 35.14 22.18 -19.85
N ARG A 98 34.96 23.42 -19.41
CA ARG A 98 35.87 24.08 -18.46
C ARG A 98 35.41 24.02 -17.02
N VAL A 99 34.21 23.48 -16.76
CA VAL A 99 33.68 23.30 -15.42
C VAL A 99 33.55 21.80 -15.17
N ASP A 100 34.24 21.29 -14.16
CA ASP A 100 34.22 19.87 -13.80
C ASP A 100 32.80 19.31 -13.57
N TRP A 101 31.88 20.12 -13.05
CA TRP A 101 30.46 19.79 -12.93
C TRP A 101 29.79 19.37 -14.24
N PHE A 102 30.00 20.10 -15.34
CA PHE A 102 29.39 19.74 -16.63
C PHE A 102 30.12 18.56 -17.28
N ARG A 103 31.44 18.43 -17.07
CA ARG A 103 32.20 17.25 -17.51
C ARG A 103 31.71 15.98 -16.82
N PHE A 104 31.46 16.04 -15.51
CA PHE A 104 30.86 14.94 -14.75
C PHE A 104 29.49 14.55 -15.32
N ARG A 105 28.62 15.54 -15.59
CA ARG A 105 27.30 15.28 -16.17
C ARG A 105 27.38 14.65 -17.55
N GLY A 106 28.28 15.14 -18.42
CA GLY A 106 28.51 14.58 -19.75
C GLY A 106 29.04 13.15 -19.70
N GLY A 107 30.04 12.88 -18.86
CA GLY A 107 30.58 11.53 -18.66
C GLY A 107 29.56 10.55 -18.09
N ALA A 108 28.73 11.00 -17.14
CA ALA A 108 27.63 10.21 -16.58
C ALA A 108 26.57 9.85 -17.64
N GLU A 109 26.21 10.78 -18.52
CA GLU A 109 25.26 10.55 -19.60
C GLU A 109 25.81 9.55 -20.63
N GLN A 110 27.08 9.71 -21.03
CA GLN A 110 27.76 8.79 -21.93
C GLN A 110 27.89 7.38 -21.33
N GLY A 111 28.31 7.27 -20.07
CA GLY A 111 28.41 5.99 -19.37
C GLY A 111 27.06 5.25 -19.25
N ARG A 112 25.97 5.98 -19.01
CA ARG A 112 24.61 5.39 -19.01
C ARG A 112 24.16 4.94 -20.39
N ALA A 113 24.57 5.63 -21.46
CA ALA A 113 24.29 5.18 -22.82
C ALA A 113 24.98 3.84 -23.12
N GLU A 114 26.23 3.66 -22.65
CA GLU A 114 26.94 2.38 -22.76
C GLU A 114 26.30 1.28 -21.89
N LEU A 115 25.80 1.61 -20.69
CA LEU A 115 25.03 0.66 -19.86
C LEU A 115 23.78 0.16 -20.59
N ALA A 116 23.04 1.05 -21.24
CA ALA A 116 21.78 0.72 -21.91
C ALA A 116 21.96 -0.28 -23.07
N VAL A 117 23.15 -0.31 -23.70
CA VAL A 117 23.49 -1.26 -24.76
C VAL A 117 24.25 -2.50 -24.26
N GLY A 118 24.45 -2.64 -22.94
CA GLY A 118 25.14 -3.76 -22.33
C GLY A 118 26.66 -3.74 -22.51
N ALA A 119 27.26 -2.60 -22.84
CA ALA A 119 28.71 -2.43 -22.99
C ALA A 119 29.36 -2.16 -21.62
N TRP A 120 29.24 -3.13 -20.70
CA TRP A 120 29.58 -2.98 -19.28
C TRP A 120 30.99 -2.45 -19.01
N GLY A 121 32.01 -2.89 -19.77
CA GLY A 121 33.39 -2.42 -19.60
C GLY A 121 33.60 -0.96 -20.00
N ALA A 122 32.97 -0.51 -21.09
CA ALA A 122 33.04 0.89 -21.53
C ALA A 122 32.27 1.79 -20.57
N ALA A 123 31.09 1.35 -20.13
CA ALA A 123 30.29 2.01 -19.11
C ALA A 123 31.06 2.21 -17.80
N ALA A 124 31.66 1.14 -17.25
CA ALA A 124 32.45 1.20 -16.01
C ALA A 124 33.58 2.23 -16.11
N THR A 125 34.31 2.24 -17.24
CA THR A 125 35.41 3.19 -17.47
C THR A 125 34.92 4.64 -17.46
N LEU A 126 33.89 4.97 -18.25
CA LEU A 126 33.37 6.34 -18.37
C LEU A 126 32.74 6.84 -17.06
N LEU A 127 32.01 5.99 -16.35
CA LEU A 127 31.38 6.33 -15.08
C LEU A 127 32.43 6.53 -13.98
N ARG A 128 33.50 5.73 -13.97
CA ARG A 128 34.64 5.90 -13.03
C ARG A 128 35.40 7.20 -13.31
N GLU A 129 35.72 7.49 -14.57
CA GLU A 129 36.37 8.75 -14.96
C GLU A 129 35.53 9.98 -14.55
N ALA A 130 34.20 9.88 -14.63
CA ALA A 130 33.30 10.92 -14.16
C ALA A 130 33.35 11.07 -12.62
N LEU A 131 33.31 9.96 -11.88
CA LEU A 131 33.41 9.96 -10.41
C LEU A 131 34.76 10.50 -9.92
N ASP A 132 35.86 10.22 -10.60
CA ASP A 132 37.22 10.69 -10.27
C ASP A 132 37.38 12.22 -10.35
N LEU A 133 36.43 12.92 -10.99
CA LEU A 133 36.39 14.39 -10.98
C LEU A 133 36.03 14.94 -9.58
N TRP A 134 35.37 14.14 -8.75
CA TRP A 134 34.97 14.51 -7.39
C TRP A 134 36.15 14.40 -6.42
N ARG A 135 36.52 15.53 -5.80
CA ARG A 135 37.58 15.60 -4.77
C ARG A 135 37.05 15.65 -3.35
N GLY A 136 35.73 15.62 -3.19
CA GLY A 136 35.00 15.83 -1.94
C GLY A 136 33.60 16.39 -2.21
N PRO A 137 32.87 16.79 -1.15
CA PRO A 137 31.54 17.40 -1.29
C PRO A 137 31.56 18.61 -2.22
N LEU A 138 30.51 18.75 -3.05
CA LEU A 138 30.37 19.87 -3.98
C LEU A 138 30.45 21.20 -3.22
N LEU A 139 31.38 22.08 -3.62
CA LEU A 139 31.62 23.37 -2.98
C LEU A 139 31.82 23.25 -1.45
N ALA A 140 32.63 22.29 -1.01
CA ALA A 140 32.88 21.99 0.40
C ALA A 140 33.23 23.23 1.25
N ASP A 141 34.00 24.17 0.68
CA ASP A 141 34.36 25.44 1.31
C ASP A 141 33.17 26.36 1.63
N LEU A 142 32.07 26.20 0.90
CA LEU A 142 30.83 26.94 1.13
C LEU A 142 29.91 26.16 2.07
N ALA A 143 29.83 24.84 1.90
CA ALA A 143 29.04 23.97 2.76
C ALA A 143 29.47 24.08 4.24
N GLU A 144 30.79 24.11 4.51
CA GLU A 144 31.33 24.29 5.87
C GLU A 144 30.92 25.61 6.54
N VAL A 145 30.63 26.65 5.75
CA VAL A 145 30.21 27.97 6.25
C VAL A 145 28.68 28.07 6.39
N GLY A 146 27.97 26.95 6.22
CA GLY A 146 26.52 26.85 6.39
C GLY A 146 25.71 27.18 5.15
N VAL A 147 26.32 27.10 3.96
CA VAL A 147 25.58 27.22 2.70
C VAL A 147 24.83 25.93 2.42
N ASP A 148 23.50 26.01 2.39
CA ASP A 148 22.60 24.86 2.19
C ASP A 148 21.70 25.10 0.96
N TRP A 149 22.30 25.04 -0.24
CA TRP A 149 21.55 25.19 -1.49
C TRP A 149 20.93 23.85 -1.92
N PRO A 150 19.66 23.82 -2.38
CA PRO A 150 19.04 22.60 -2.91
C PRO A 150 19.85 21.94 -4.04
N GLU A 151 20.57 22.74 -4.83
CA GLU A 151 21.45 22.28 -5.90
C GLU A 151 22.61 21.42 -5.37
N LEU A 152 23.10 21.66 -4.15
CA LEU A 152 24.16 20.85 -3.52
C LEU A 152 23.65 19.43 -3.20
N ALA A 153 22.48 19.33 -2.59
CA ALA A 153 21.84 18.04 -2.31
C ALA A 153 21.47 17.28 -3.60
N THR A 154 21.02 18.01 -4.63
CA THR A 154 20.71 17.44 -5.94
C THR A 154 21.97 16.87 -6.60
N ALA A 155 23.09 17.58 -6.53
CA ALA A 155 24.37 17.13 -7.06
C ALA A 155 24.90 15.89 -6.34
N GLU A 156 24.81 15.87 -5.00
CA GLU A 156 25.19 14.70 -4.22
C GLU A 156 24.30 13.49 -4.56
N GLY A 157 22.99 13.72 -4.74
CA GLY A 157 22.08 12.69 -5.19
C GLY A 157 22.41 12.13 -6.58
N MET A 158 22.92 12.98 -7.48
CA MET A 158 23.40 12.57 -8.80
C MET A 158 24.71 11.77 -8.71
N ARG A 159 25.65 12.17 -7.85
CA ARG A 159 26.89 11.43 -7.59
C ARG A 159 26.61 10.00 -7.14
N LEU A 160 25.71 9.83 -6.17
CA LEU A 160 25.30 8.51 -5.69
C LEU A 160 24.63 7.67 -6.78
N ALA A 161 23.81 8.27 -7.64
CA ALA A 161 23.20 7.54 -8.77
C ALA A 161 24.25 7.07 -9.78
N VAL A 162 25.26 7.90 -10.08
CA VAL A 162 26.38 7.51 -10.96
C VAL A 162 27.24 6.42 -10.32
N LEU A 163 27.42 6.45 -9.00
CA LEU A 163 28.08 5.37 -8.26
C LEU A 163 27.31 4.05 -8.35
N GLU A 164 25.99 4.08 -8.18
CA GLU A 164 25.13 2.90 -8.35
C GLU A 164 25.27 2.31 -9.77
N ASP A 165 25.19 3.18 -10.80
CA ASP A 165 25.33 2.79 -12.21
C ASP A 165 26.74 2.19 -12.49
N CYS A 166 27.78 2.78 -11.90
CA CYS A 166 29.15 2.29 -12.04
C CYS A 166 29.36 0.94 -11.36
N ALA A 167 28.84 0.79 -10.13
CA ALA A 167 28.89 -0.46 -9.39
C ALA A 167 28.14 -1.58 -10.11
N GLU A 168 27.00 -1.28 -10.73
CA GLU A 168 26.26 -2.24 -11.57
C GLU A 168 27.13 -2.74 -12.73
N ALA A 169 27.81 -1.83 -13.44
CA ALA A 169 28.73 -2.16 -14.52
C ALA A 169 29.90 -3.06 -14.07
N GLU A 170 30.55 -2.70 -12.96
CA GLU A 170 31.67 -3.46 -12.39
C GLU A 170 31.24 -4.85 -11.90
N LEU A 171 30.04 -4.95 -11.31
CA LEU A 171 29.45 -6.22 -10.91
C LEU A 171 29.11 -7.10 -12.11
N ALA A 172 28.75 -6.53 -13.27
CA ALA A 172 28.49 -7.30 -14.48
C ALA A 172 29.77 -7.90 -15.10
N ILE A 173 30.91 -7.20 -15.02
CA ILE A 173 32.21 -7.67 -15.54
C ILE A 173 33.06 -8.46 -14.53
N GLY A 174 32.57 -8.64 -13.30
CA GLY A 174 33.17 -9.50 -12.30
C GLY A 174 34.08 -8.84 -11.27
N ARG A 175 34.11 -7.50 -11.21
CA ARG A 175 34.96 -6.75 -10.27
C ARG A 175 34.28 -6.47 -8.93
N HIS A 176 33.70 -7.51 -8.33
CA HIS A 176 32.89 -7.36 -7.12
C HIS A 176 33.70 -6.92 -5.90
N HIS A 177 34.97 -7.33 -5.79
CA HIS A 177 35.82 -6.96 -4.66
C HIS A 177 36.19 -5.47 -4.66
N GLU A 178 36.32 -4.86 -5.83
CA GLU A 178 36.81 -3.48 -5.99
C GLU A 178 35.77 -2.43 -5.56
N VAL A 179 34.49 -2.79 -5.54
CA VAL A 179 33.38 -1.87 -5.23
C VAL A 179 32.87 -1.96 -3.79
N ILE A 180 33.30 -2.95 -2.99
CA ILE A 180 32.72 -3.20 -1.65
C ILE A 180 32.94 -2.01 -0.71
N ASP A 181 34.16 -1.49 -0.60
CA ASP A 181 34.48 -0.44 0.37
C ASP A 181 33.77 0.88 0.01
N GLU A 182 33.71 1.20 -1.28
CA GLU A 182 33.02 2.38 -1.79
C GLU A 182 31.49 2.28 -1.58
N LEU A 183 30.90 1.12 -1.87
CA LEU A 183 29.48 0.86 -1.65
C LEU A 183 29.12 0.81 -0.16
N ALA A 184 29.98 0.27 0.70
CA ALA A 184 29.79 0.25 2.14
C ALA A 184 29.72 1.68 2.69
N ALA A 185 30.71 2.52 2.37
CA ALA A 185 30.73 3.92 2.78
C ALA A 185 29.50 4.69 2.26
N ALA A 186 29.09 4.45 1.01
CA ALA A 186 27.90 5.09 0.43
C ALA A 186 26.59 4.63 1.07
N ALA A 187 26.44 3.33 1.36
CA ALA A 187 25.28 2.77 2.03
C ALA A 187 25.16 3.24 3.49
N GLU A 188 26.27 3.47 4.18
CA GLU A 188 26.28 4.06 5.52
C GLU A 188 25.87 5.54 5.51
N ALA A 189 26.34 6.30 4.51
CA ALA A 189 26.01 7.71 4.37
C ALA A 189 24.55 7.93 3.87
N ALA A 190 24.01 6.98 3.11
CA ALA A 190 22.67 7.05 2.53
C ALA A 190 21.85 5.77 2.80
N PRO A 191 21.54 5.46 4.08
CA PRO A 191 20.93 4.17 4.46
C PRO A 191 19.50 3.99 3.92
N ARG A 192 18.84 5.05 3.48
CA ARG A 192 17.51 5.00 2.85
C ARG A 192 17.53 4.65 1.36
N ARG A 193 18.71 4.53 0.74
CA ARG A 193 18.84 4.16 -0.69
C ARG A 193 18.99 2.65 -0.84
N GLU A 194 17.86 1.99 -1.05
CA GLU A 194 17.77 0.53 -1.17
C GLU A 194 18.64 -0.05 -2.31
N ARG A 195 18.79 0.66 -3.44
CA ARG A 195 19.63 0.21 -4.56
C ARG A 195 21.11 0.08 -4.17
N LEU A 196 21.65 1.00 -3.35
CA LEU A 196 23.01 0.89 -2.82
C LEU A 196 23.16 -0.34 -1.92
N CYS A 197 22.18 -0.59 -1.06
CA CYS A 197 22.15 -1.80 -0.23
C CYS A 197 22.14 -3.06 -1.10
N GLY A 198 21.29 -3.11 -2.14
CA GLY A 198 21.23 -4.25 -3.05
C GLY A 198 22.54 -4.52 -3.78
N LEU A 199 23.20 -3.48 -4.30
CA LEU A 199 24.51 -3.58 -4.95
C LEU A 199 25.59 -4.07 -3.97
N LEU A 200 25.60 -3.55 -2.74
CA LEU A 200 26.53 -3.98 -1.68
C LEU A 200 26.28 -5.44 -1.29
N MET A 201 25.03 -5.86 -1.14
CA MET A 201 24.63 -7.24 -0.86
C MET A 201 25.12 -8.18 -1.95
N MET A 202 24.94 -7.83 -3.23
CA MET A 202 25.43 -8.64 -4.35
C MET A 202 26.97 -8.72 -4.37
N ALA A 203 27.66 -7.61 -4.12
CA ALA A 203 29.11 -7.57 -4.08
C ALA A 203 29.67 -8.48 -2.97
N LEU A 204 29.15 -8.32 -1.74
CA LEU A 204 29.52 -9.13 -0.57
C LEU A 204 29.21 -10.60 -0.78
N TYR A 205 28.04 -10.93 -1.32
CA TYR A 205 27.65 -12.32 -1.59
C TYR A 205 28.58 -12.99 -2.60
N ARG A 206 28.86 -12.33 -3.74
CA ARG A 206 29.76 -12.87 -4.78
C ARG A 206 31.21 -13.00 -4.31
N SER A 207 31.60 -12.23 -3.28
CA SER A 207 32.89 -12.36 -2.59
C SER A 207 32.90 -13.40 -1.46
N GLY A 208 31.84 -14.21 -1.31
CA GLY A 208 31.74 -15.25 -0.27
C GLY A 208 31.38 -14.73 1.13
N ARG A 209 31.06 -13.44 1.27
CA ARG A 209 30.73 -12.77 2.54
C ARG A 209 29.22 -12.70 2.76
N GLN A 210 28.55 -13.85 2.75
CA GLN A 210 27.09 -13.94 2.87
C GLN A 210 26.54 -13.30 4.15
N ALA A 211 27.21 -13.51 5.29
CA ALA A 211 26.77 -12.95 6.57
C ALA A 211 26.75 -11.42 6.54
N ASP A 212 27.78 -10.81 5.94
CA ASP A 212 27.89 -9.36 5.80
C ASP A 212 26.83 -8.80 4.84
N ALA A 213 26.50 -9.53 3.77
CA ALA A 213 25.42 -9.16 2.85
C ALA A 213 24.06 -9.12 3.59
N LEU A 214 23.75 -10.15 4.39
CA LEU A 214 22.51 -10.18 5.18
C LEU A 214 22.51 -9.14 6.30
N GLU A 215 23.68 -8.78 6.84
CA GLU A 215 23.78 -7.69 7.82
C GLU A 215 23.50 -6.32 7.20
N ALA A 216 24.03 -6.05 5.99
CA ALA A 216 23.72 -4.83 5.24
C ALA A 216 22.21 -4.67 5.00
N TYR A 217 21.53 -5.77 4.67
CA TYR A 217 20.08 -5.80 4.56
C TYR A 217 19.38 -5.48 5.89
N ARG A 218 19.75 -6.16 6.98
CA ARG A 218 19.15 -5.95 8.30
C ARG A 218 19.27 -4.50 8.75
N ARG A 219 20.45 -3.89 8.63
CA ARG A 219 20.69 -2.49 8.97
C ARG A 219 19.79 -1.55 8.17
N THR A 220 19.71 -1.75 6.86
CA THR A 220 18.88 -0.94 5.95
C THR A 220 17.40 -1.09 6.31
N ARG A 221 16.93 -2.31 6.57
CA ARG A 221 15.56 -2.59 7.01
C ARG A 221 15.22 -1.87 8.30
N THR A 222 16.09 -1.93 9.31
CA THR A 222 15.87 -1.23 10.58
C THR A 222 15.68 0.27 10.35
N VAL A 223 16.54 0.90 9.55
CA VAL A 223 16.41 2.34 9.25
C VAL A 223 15.11 2.67 8.51
N LEU A 224 14.71 1.86 7.52
CA LEU A 224 13.46 2.08 6.77
C LEU A 224 12.20 1.92 7.63
N VAL A 225 12.20 0.92 8.51
CA VAL A 225 11.10 0.67 9.44
C VAL A 225 11.02 1.76 10.49
N ASP A 226 12.15 2.10 11.12
CA ASP A 226 12.18 3.05 12.25
C ASP A 226 11.94 4.49 11.80
N GLU A 227 12.52 4.92 10.67
CA GLU A 227 12.45 6.32 10.22
C GLU A 227 11.29 6.61 9.26
N LEU A 228 10.86 5.62 8.45
CA LEU A 228 9.83 5.80 7.41
C LEU A 228 8.57 4.96 7.63
N GLY A 229 8.60 3.98 8.53
CA GLY A 229 7.49 3.02 8.71
C GLY A 229 7.25 2.15 7.48
N LEU A 230 8.28 1.92 6.66
CA LEU A 230 8.22 1.16 5.42
C LEU A 230 9.06 -0.12 5.55
N ASP A 231 8.52 -1.24 5.07
CA ASP A 231 9.35 -2.42 4.80
C ASP A 231 10.21 -2.18 3.54
N PRO A 232 11.37 -2.85 3.42
CA PRO A 232 12.17 -2.85 2.20
C PRO A 232 11.35 -3.20 0.96
N GLY A 233 11.68 -2.57 -0.16
CA GLY A 233 11.13 -2.81 -1.49
C GLY A 233 11.26 -4.26 -1.95
N HIS A 234 10.56 -4.58 -3.05
CA HIS A 234 10.50 -5.93 -3.59
C HIS A 234 11.88 -6.47 -4.00
N GLU A 235 12.64 -5.68 -4.77
CA GLU A 235 13.95 -6.07 -5.31
C GLU A 235 14.94 -6.43 -4.19
N LEU A 236 14.95 -5.67 -3.10
CA LEU A 236 15.86 -5.89 -1.98
C LEU A 236 15.47 -7.14 -1.15
N ARG A 237 14.17 -7.39 -0.98
CA ARG A 237 13.64 -8.60 -0.33
C ARG A 237 13.85 -9.87 -1.16
N GLU A 238 13.72 -9.77 -2.48
CA GLU A 238 14.03 -10.87 -3.38
C GLU A 238 15.52 -11.21 -3.32
N LEU A 239 16.40 -10.20 -3.32
CA LEU A 239 17.82 -10.43 -3.19
C LEU A 239 18.19 -11.10 -1.86
N GLU A 240 17.62 -10.69 -0.73
CA GLU A 240 17.78 -11.39 0.56
C GLU A 240 17.40 -12.87 0.44
N ARG A 241 16.24 -13.17 -0.16
CA ARG A 241 15.76 -14.54 -0.35
C ARG A 241 16.67 -15.35 -1.27
N SER A 242 17.10 -14.78 -2.39
CA SER A 242 18.03 -15.43 -3.32
C SER A 242 19.38 -15.71 -2.67
N ILE A 243 19.88 -14.80 -1.82
CA ILE A 243 21.11 -14.99 -1.05
C ILE A 243 20.96 -16.12 -0.02
N LEU A 244 19.83 -16.19 0.69
CA LEU A 244 19.53 -17.26 1.65
C LEU A 244 19.40 -18.63 0.98
N ASN A 245 18.84 -18.67 -0.24
CA ASN A 245 18.62 -19.90 -1.00
C ASN A 245 19.80 -20.32 -1.88
N HIS A 246 20.89 -19.56 -1.88
CA HIS A 246 22.03 -19.75 -2.79
C HIS A 246 21.61 -19.87 -4.26
N ASP A 247 20.75 -18.95 -4.71
CA ASP A 247 20.16 -18.98 -6.04
C ASP A 247 21.24 -18.93 -7.15
N PRO A 248 21.27 -19.89 -8.10
CA PRO A 248 22.23 -19.89 -9.21
C PRO A 248 22.24 -18.62 -10.06
N SER A 249 21.14 -17.86 -10.09
CA SER A 249 21.04 -16.58 -10.82
C SER A 249 21.94 -15.48 -10.24
N LEU A 250 22.37 -15.62 -8.97
CA LEU A 250 23.30 -14.68 -8.34
C LEU A 250 24.76 -14.92 -8.76
N ALA A 251 25.07 -16.10 -9.31
CA ALA A 251 26.38 -16.39 -9.86
C ALA A 251 26.63 -15.58 -11.13
N LEU A 252 27.88 -15.15 -11.35
CA LEU A 252 28.31 -14.60 -12.63
C LEU A 252 28.02 -15.62 -13.73
N LEU A 253 27.07 -15.32 -14.63
CA LEU A 253 26.99 -16.01 -15.90
C LEU A 253 28.22 -15.58 -16.70
N ALA A 254 29.28 -16.38 -16.62
CA ALA A 254 30.45 -16.19 -17.45
C ALA A 254 30.00 -16.12 -18.92
N ALA A 255 30.30 -15.00 -19.57
CA ALA A 255 30.23 -14.90 -21.01
C ALA A 255 31.23 -15.91 -21.60
N GLY A 256 30.71 -17.10 -21.95
CA GLY A 256 31.44 -18.16 -22.63
C GLY A 256 31.84 -19.35 -21.75
N GLY A 257 30.99 -20.39 -21.75
CA GLY A 257 31.42 -21.79 -21.68
C GLY A 257 31.79 -22.38 -20.31
N THR A 258 31.14 -23.49 -19.99
CA THR A 258 31.38 -24.45 -18.88
C THR A 258 31.02 -23.99 -17.47
N ALA A 259 29.86 -24.48 -17.00
CA ALA A 259 29.44 -24.46 -15.62
C ALA A 259 30.44 -25.24 -14.74
N VAL A 260 31.18 -24.54 -13.90
CA VAL A 260 31.91 -25.16 -12.79
C VAL A 260 30.91 -25.38 -11.66
N SER A 261 30.51 -26.65 -11.51
CA SER A 261 29.75 -27.13 -10.36
C SER A 261 30.58 -26.94 -9.09
N LEU A 262 30.18 -26.01 -8.21
CA LEU A 262 30.69 -25.97 -6.85
C LEU A 262 30.18 -27.21 -6.10
N ARG A 263 31.05 -28.20 -5.96
CA ARG A 263 30.81 -29.39 -5.14
C ARG A 263 30.86 -28.98 -3.68
N SER A 264 29.79 -29.28 -2.96
CA SER A 264 29.76 -29.34 -1.50
C SER A 264 30.53 -30.58 -1.00
N ALA A 265 31.39 -30.39 -0.02
CA ALA A 265 32.09 -31.43 0.75
C ALA A 265 32.39 -30.87 2.17
N PRO A 266 32.52 -31.71 3.21
CA PRO A 266 31.67 -31.62 4.39
C PRO A 266 32.35 -31.03 5.64
N ALA A 267 31.49 -30.77 6.63
CA ALA A 267 31.79 -30.31 7.98
C ALA A 267 32.91 -31.11 8.67
N ASP A 268 33.79 -30.40 9.37
CA ASP A 268 34.55 -30.98 10.46
C ASP A 268 34.49 -30.11 11.72
N ARG A 269 34.39 -30.80 12.85
CA ARG A 269 34.20 -30.29 14.19
C ARG A 269 35.56 -30.07 14.83
N THR A 270 35.76 -28.96 15.53
CA THR A 270 36.58 -28.93 16.76
C THR A 270 36.18 -27.77 17.66
N GLY A 271 36.07 -28.08 18.95
CA GLY A 271 35.72 -27.17 20.04
C GLY A 271 36.91 -26.36 20.59
N PRO A 272 36.74 -25.72 21.76
CA PRO A 272 37.36 -24.44 22.11
C PRO A 272 38.57 -24.57 23.06
N ALA A 273 39.47 -23.58 23.05
CA ALA A 273 40.28 -23.17 24.20
C ALA A 273 41.00 -21.82 23.97
N ASP A 274 40.79 -20.90 24.92
CA ASP A 274 41.71 -19.93 25.54
C ASP A 274 42.86 -19.27 24.76
N VAL A 275 43.03 -17.94 24.92
CA VAL A 275 44.08 -17.36 25.80
C VAL A 275 43.93 -15.82 25.89
N ALA A 276 43.90 -15.37 27.15
CA ALA A 276 44.38 -14.13 27.76
C ALA A 276 43.82 -12.75 27.35
N ALA A 277 43.13 -12.19 28.34
CA ALA A 277 43.07 -10.79 28.67
C ALA A 277 44.44 -10.21 29.06
N ASP A 278 44.61 -8.92 28.79
CA ASP A 278 45.30 -8.02 29.71
C ASP A 278 44.49 -6.73 29.81
N GLY A 279 44.22 -6.31 31.03
CA GLY A 279 43.37 -5.17 31.36
C GLY A 279 44.17 -3.95 31.82
N ALA A 280 43.50 -2.79 31.88
CA ALA A 280 43.55 -1.88 33.04
C ALA A 280 42.77 -0.58 32.76
N ASP A 281 41.67 -0.45 33.50
CA ASP A 281 41.32 0.64 34.39
C ASP A 281 40.76 2.02 33.98
N ALA A 282 39.79 2.39 34.83
CA ALA A 282 39.41 3.72 35.34
C ALA A 282 38.39 4.60 34.60
N ARG A 283 37.15 4.53 35.10
CA ARG A 283 36.16 5.64 35.24
C ARG A 283 36.70 6.72 36.23
N PRO A 284 36.00 7.83 36.61
CA PRO A 284 34.61 8.26 36.33
C PRO A 284 34.41 9.79 36.10
N GLY A 285 33.16 10.23 35.88
CA GLY A 285 32.78 11.63 36.18
C GLY A 285 31.45 12.10 35.58
N ALA A 286 30.45 12.33 36.44
CA ALA A 286 29.13 12.87 36.13
C ALA A 286 29.10 14.41 36.12
N ALA A 287 28.11 15.04 35.45
CA ALA A 287 27.68 16.41 35.76
C ALA A 287 26.25 16.75 35.28
N ALA A 288 25.35 16.81 36.26
CA ALA A 288 24.37 17.87 36.62
C ALA A 288 23.56 18.68 35.57
N ARG A 289 22.24 18.71 35.88
CA ARG A 289 21.20 19.66 35.48
C ARG A 289 21.43 21.07 36.04
N ALA A 290 20.89 22.10 35.37
CA ALA A 290 20.41 23.33 36.03
C ALA A 290 19.28 24.01 35.22
N THR A 291 18.28 24.46 35.97
CA THR A 291 17.02 25.13 35.62
C THR A 291 17.14 26.66 35.65
N HIS A 292 16.37 27.40 34.83
CA HIS A 292 15.63 28.60 35.28
C HIS A 292 14.62 29.15 34.24
N GLU A 293 13.44 29.49 34.76
CA GLU A 293 12.22 30.13 34.21
C GLU A 293 12.21 31.67 34.59
N PRO A 294 11.18 32.52 34.36
CA PRO A 294 10.50 33.05 33.14
C PRO A 294 10.25 34.61 33.16
N VAL A 295 9.28 35.14 32.36
CA VAL A 295 8.42 36.38 32.52
C VAL A 295 8.79 37.62 31.61
N PRO A 296 7.88 38.53 31.15
CA PRO A 296 6.64 38.41 30.31
C PRO A 296 6.43 39.56 29.25
N GLY A 297 5.35 39.50 28.43
CA GLY A 297 4.51 40.67 28.08
C GLY A 297 4.39 41.18 26.62
N GLY A 298 3.17 41.06 26.03
CA GLY A 298 2.43 42.21 25.48
C GLY A 298 2.30 42.47 23.96
N ASP A 299 1.23 41.94 23.35
CA ASP A 299 0.33 42.45 22.27
C ASP A 299 0.79 43.33 21.08
N ALA A 300 0.49 42.90 19.84
CA ALA A 300 -0.61 43.45 19.00
C ALA A 300 -0.49 43.07 17.49
N ARG A 301 -1.67 42.86 16.88
CA ARG A 301 -2.00 42.33 15.53
C ARG A 301 -1.47 43.11 14.31
N ALA A 302 -1.11 42.39 13.24
CA ALA A 302 -1.37 42.77 11.84
C ALA A 302 -1.36 41.55 10.91
N ALA A 303 -2.45 41.38 10.15
CA ALA A 303 -2.71 40.26 9.25
C ALA A 303 -1.85 40.29 7.96
N GLY A 304 -1.36 39.13 7.53
CA GLY A 304 -0.59 38.90 6.30
C GLY A 304 -0.80 37.46 5.77
N PRO A 305 -0.54 37.19 4.48
CA PRO A 305 -1.26 36.18 3.69
C PRO A 305 -0.95 34.75 4.14
N GLU A 306 -2.02 33.96 4.28
CA GLU A 306 -1.97 32.56 4.70
C GLU A 306 -1.05 31.73 3.81
N ARG A 307 0.13 31.43 4.38
CA ARG A 307 0.99 30.32 3.96
C ARG A 307 0.29 29.02 4.33
N GLY A 308 0.27 28.07 3.40
CA GLY A 308 -0.41 26.77 3.54
C GLY A 308 -0.19 26.14 4.92
N ALA A 309 -1.30 26.01 5.64
CA ALA A 309 -1.37 25.45 6.98
C ALA A 309 -0.76 24.04 7.00
N GLY A 310 0.31 23.87 7.79
CA GLY A 310 0.71 22.57 8.32
C GLY A 310 -0.24 22.14 9.44
N GLY A 311 -1.53 21.98 9.12
CA GLY A 311 -2.57 21.54 10.06
C GLY A 311 -2.58 20.02 10.24
N ALA A 312 -3.14 19.56 11.36
CA ALA A 312 -3.49 18.16 11.60
C ALA A 312 -4.18 17.56 10.35
N ALA A 313 -3.85 16.31 10.02
CA ALA A 313 -4.51 15.64 8.89
C ALA A 313 -5.95 15.30 9.33
N VAL A 314 -6.90 16.15 8.94
CA VAL A 314 -8.33 15.97 9.19
C VAL A 314 -8.97 15.29 7.98
N GLU A 315 -9.66 14.18 8.21
CA GLU A 315 -10.30 13.40 7.16
C GLU A 315 -11.68 12.90 7.62
N ARG A 316 -12.69 12.92 6.73
CA ARG A 316 -13.96 12.26 7.02
C ARG A 316 -13.87 10.79 6.62
N LYS A 317 -14.12 9.88 7.54
CA LYS A 317 -14.08 8.43 7.32
C LYS A 317 -15.40 7.76 7.70
N TRP A 318 -15.66 6.62 7.06
CA TRP A 318 -16.80 5.77 7.36
C TRP A 318 -16.34 4.61 8.23
N VAL A 319 -16.54 4.71 9.55
CA VAL A 319 -15.95 3.78 10.53
C VAL A 319 -17.02 2.98 11.25
N SER A 320 -16.65 1.84 11.80
CA SER A 320 -17.49 1.10 12.76
C SER A 320 -16.94 1.28 14.17
N VAL A 321 -17.80 1.77 15.06
CA VAL A 321 -17.50 2.02 16.47
C VAL A 321 -18.07 0.89 17.30
N LEU A 322 -17.22 0.25 18.09
CA LEU A 322 -17.61 -0.76 19.09
C LEU A 322 -17.48 -0.14 20.48
N LEU A 323 -18.58 -0.15 21.22
CA LEU A 323 -18.61 0.20 22.63
C LEU A 323 -18.93 -1.05 23.44
N VAL A 324 -18.13 -1.33 24.46
CA VAL A 324 -18.35 -2.48 25.37
C VAL A 324 -18.46 -1.95 26.79
N ARG A 325 -19.49 -2.35 27.52
CA ARG A 325 -19.59 -2.16 28.97
C ARG A 325 -19.40 -3.49 29.68
N ALA A 326 -18.44 -3.53 30.58
CA ALA A 326 -18.13 -4.71 31.40
C ALA A 326 -17.61 -4.29 32.79
N GLN A 327 -17.93 -5.08 33.81
CA GLN A 327 -17.42 -4.92 35.18
C GLN A 327 -17.04 -6.32 35.72
N GLU A 328 -16.08 -6.36 36.63
CA GLU A 328 -15.61 -7.59 37.30
C GLU A 328 -15.75 -7.38 38.82
N GLY A 329 -16.69 -8.06 39.47
CA GLY A 329 -17.03 -7.92 40.90
C GLY A 329 -18.41 -7.29 41.17
N ASP A 330 -18.88 -7.37 42.43
CA ASP A 330 -20.23 -7.00 42.94
C ASP A 330 -20.60 -5.51 42.82
N GLY A 331 -19.75 -4.67 42.22
CA GLY A 331 -20.04 -3.24 41.98
C GLY A 331 -20.37 -2.40 43.23
N GLY A 332 -20.29 -2.98 44.43
CA GLY A 332 -20.62 -2.33 45.69
C GLY A 332 -19.55 -1.33 46.09
N GLU A 333 -19.97 -0.25 46.76
CA GLU A 333 -19.09 0.80 47.31
C GLU A 333 -18.04 0.28 48.31
N ALA A 334 -18.07 -1.02 48.64
CA ALA A 334 -17.17 -1.71 49.57
C ALA A 334 -16.05 -2.55 48.89
N GLN A 335 -15.92 -2.53 47.55
CA GLN A 335 -14.85 -3.25 46.86
C GLN A 335 -13.51 -2.50 47.00
N ASP A 336 -12.44 -3.23 47.34
CA ASP A 336 -11.10 -2.66 47.46
C ASP A 336 -10.64 -2.04 46.12
N PRO A 337 -10.08 -0.82 46.12
CA PRO A 337 -9.69 -0.12 44.90
C PRO A 337 -8.56 -0.82 44.13
N GLU A 338 -7.69 -1.59 44.79
CA GLU A 338 -6.64 -2.36 44.13
C GLU A 338 -7.23 -3.57 43.39
N ASP A 339 -8.18 -4.28 44.01
CA ASP A 339 -8.91 -5.39 43.38
C ASP A 339 -9.73 -4.92 42.17
N ALA A 340 -10.40 -3.77 42.28
CA ALA A 340 -11.13 -3.16 41.18
C ALA A 340 -10.19 -2.72 40.03
N ALA A 341 -9.00 -2.20 40.35
CA ALA A 341 -8.00 -1.82 39.35
C ALA A 341 -7.42 -3.04 38.62
N GLU A 342 -7.16 -4.14 39.35
CA GLU A 342 -6.65 -5.39 38.78
C GLU A 342 -7.69 -6.06 37.87
N GLY A 343 -8.95 -6.15 38.29
CA GLY A 343 -10.05 -6.62 37.42
C GLY A 343 -10.18 -5.76 36.15
N THR A 344 -10.11 -4.43 36.30
CA THR A 344 -10.13 -3.52 35.15
C THR A 344 -8.97 -3.77 34.17
N ARG A 345 -7.75 -4.05 34.65
CA ARG A 345 -6.60 -4.40 33.80
C ARG A 345 -6.85 -5.70 33.03
N ARG A 346 -7.40 -6.72 33.69
CA ARG A 346 -7.71 -8.03 33.07
C ARG A 346 -8.78 -7.93 31.99
N VAL A 347 -9.87 -7.21 32.25
CA VAL A 347 -10.91 -6.95 31.25
C VAL A 347 -10.34 -6.13 30.08
N THR A 348 -9.55 -5.09 30.37
CA THR A 348 -8.91 -4.28 29.33
C THR A 348 -7.99 -5.10 28.43
N ALA A 349 -7.22 -6.04 29.01
CA ALA A 349 -6.35 -6.94 28.24
C ALA A 349 -7.18 -7.86 27.32
N ALA A 350 -8.28 -8.43 27.81
CA ALA A 350 -9.16 -9.27 26.99
C ALA A 350 -9.87 -8.49 25.88
N VAL A 351 -10.34 -7.27 26.17
CA VAL A 351 -10.93 -6.38 25.17
C VAL A 351 -9.90 -6.04 24.08
N ARG A 352 -8.68 -5.65 24.47
CA ARG A 352 -7.60 -5.32 23.53
C ARG A 352 -7.27 -6.52 22.63
N GLU A 353 -7.07 -7.69 23.22
CA GLU A 353 -6.72 -8.91 22.47
C GLU A 353 -7.78 -9.28 21.42
N GLU A 354 -9.07 -9.24 21.78
CA GLU A 354 -10.13 -9.53 20.80
C GLU A 354 -10.30 -8.41 19.77
N VAL A 355 -10.18 -7.13 20.16
CA VAL A 355 -10.22 -6.00 19.21
C VAL A 355 -9.09 -6.10 18.19
N ASP A 356 -7.86 -6.35 18.64
CA ASP A 356 -6.68 -6.49 17.80
C ASP A 356 -6.81 -7.71 16.88
N ARG A 357 -7.35 -8.83 17.39
CA ARG A 357 -7.62 -10.06 16.62
C ARG A 357 -8.53 -9.81 15.41
N TYR A 358 -9.54 -8.95 15.55
CA TYR A 358 -10.44 -8.60 14.45
C TYR A 358 -9.95 -7.38 13.64
N GLY A 359 -8.78 -6.81 13.97
CA GLY A 359 -8.14 -5.71 13.25
C GLY A 359 -8.74 -4.33 13.55
N GLY A 360 -9.34 -4.17 14.73
CA GLY A 360 -9.75 -2.87 15.28
C GLY A 360 -8.63 -2.25 16.13
N VAL A 361 -8.84 -1.01 16.56
CA VAL A 361 -7.93 -0.29 17.46
C VAL A 361 -8.69 0.12 18.71
N LEU A 362 -8.17 -0.24 19.88
CA LEU A 362 -8.72 0.21 21.16
C LEU A 362 -8.34 1.69 21.38
N HIS A 363 -9.30 2.59 21.23
CA HIS A 363 -9.08 4.04 21.30
C HIS A 363 -8.97 4.54 22.74
N GLY A 364 -9.80 4.02 23.65
CA GLY A 364 -9.79 4.46 25.04
C GLY A 364 -10.84 3.79 25.92
N ARG A 365 -10.86 4.20 27.20
CA ARG A 365 -11.80 3.72 28.22
C ARG A 365 -12.36 4.90 29.00
N MET A 366 -13.66 4.86 29.27
CA MET A 366 -14.39 5.82 30.10
C MET A 366 -15.14 5.04 31.19
N GLY A 367 -14.58 5.01 32.41
CA GLY A 367 -15.12 4.18 33.49
C GLY A 367 -15.12 2.69 33.12
N SER A 368 -16.31 2.08 33.08
CA SER A 368 -16.53 0.67 32.69
C SER A 368 -16.87 0.48 31.21
N VAL A 369 -16.70 1.52 30.38
CA VAL A 369 -16.96 1.48 28.94
C VAL A 369 -15.65 1.57 28.16
N TRP A 370 -15.41 0.62 27.27
CA TRP A 370 -14.31 0.62 26.31
C TRP A 370 -14.80 1.05 24.93
N LEU A 371 -14.01 1.88 24.25
CA LEU A 371 -14.26 2.36 22.90
C LEU A 371 -13.20 1.80 21.95
N ALA A 372 -13.64 1.01 20.99
CA ALA A 372 -12.82 0.48 19.91
C ALA A 372 -13.33 0.96 18.54
N LEU A 373 -12.41 1.15 17.61
CA LEU A 373 -12.69 1.70 16.29
C LEU A 373 -12.16 0.77 15.19
N PHE A 374 -12.98 0.56 14.17
CA PHE A 374 -12.66 -0.23 12.98
C PHE A 374 -12.74 0.68 11.75
N GLY A 375 -11.74 0.61 10.87
CA GLY A 375 -11.66 1.42 9.64
C GLY A 375 -10.95 2.77 9.75
N VAL A 376 -10.40 3.12 10.92
CA VAL A 376 -9.77 4.45 11.14
C VAL A 376 -8.47 4.62 10.36
N GLU A 377 -7.61 3.61 10.37
CA GLU A 377 -6.36 3.64 9.61
C GLU A 377 -6.61 3.39 8.12
N ARG A 378 -7.27 2.26 7.83
CA ARG A 378 -7.66 1.80 6.50
C ARG A 378 -9.04 1.18 6.58
N ASN A 379 -9.99 1.70 5.81
CA ASN A 379 -11.32 1.11 5.67
C ASN A 379 -11.22 -0.29 5.05
N ARG A 380 -12.04 -1.20 5.57
CA ARG A 380 -12.29 -2.53 5.01
C ARG A 380 -13.79 -2.71 4.82
N GLU A 381 -14.13 -3.48 3.80
CA GLU A 381 -15.52 -3.75 3.42
C GLU A 381 -16.29 -4.48 4.54
N ASP A 382 -15.57 -5.24 5.37
CA ASP A 382 -16.10 -6.07 6.46
C ASP A 382 -15.92 -5.46 7.86
N ASP A 383 -15.55 -4.18 7.99
CA ASP A 383 -15.31 -3.54 9.29
C ASP A 383 -16.52 -3.60 10.23
N ALA A 384 -17.74 -3.47 9.70
CA ALA A 384 -18.98 -3.62 10.47
C ALA A 384 -19.12 -5.05 11.02
N GLN A 385 -18.86 -6.07 10.18
CA GLN A 385 -18.91 -7.47 10.59
C GLN A 385 -17.84 -7.77 11.65
N ARG A 386 -16.62 -7.27 11.48
CA ARG A 386 -15.52 -7.41 12.43
C ARG A 386 -15.85 -6.81 13.78
N ALA A 387 -16.40 -5.61 13.81
CA ALA A 387 -16.82 -4.96 15.04
C ALA A 387 -17.88 -5.77 15.80
N VAL A 388 -18.86 -6.36 15.09
CA VAL A 388 -19.85 -7.25 15.68
C VAL A 388 -19.22 -8.54 16.20
N ARG A 389 -18.33 -9.18 15.43
CA ARG A 389 -17.59 -10.38 15.89
C ARG A 389 -16.76 -10.10 17.14
N ALA A 390 -16.06 -8.97 17.18
CA ALA A 390 -15.30 -8.54 18.35
C ALA A 390 -16.22 -8.33 19.55
N GLY A 391 -17.36 -7.64 19.38
CA GLY A 391 -18.35 -7.45 20.44
C GLY A 391 -18.89 -8.76 21.01
N LEU A 392 -19.22 -9.73 20.15
CA LEU A 392 -19.66 -11.07 20.57
C LEU A 392 -18.55 -11.85 21.29
N ALA A 393 -17.33 -11.86 20.74
CA ALA A 393 -16.19 -12.56 21.33
C ALA A 393 -15.81 -11.99 22.70
N ILE A 394 -15.83 -10.66 22.85
CA ILE A 394 -15.59 -9.99 24.13
C ILE A 394 -16.69 -10.33 25.12
N ARG A 395 -17.96 -10.25 24.71
CA ARG A 395 -19.10 -10.63 25.54
C ARG A 395 -18.95 -12.06 26.06
N ASP A 396 -18.67 -13.02 25.18
CA ASP A 396 -18.60 -14.44 25.53
C ASP A 396 -17.39 -14.72 26.43
N ARG A 397 -16.23 -14.13 26.13
CA ARG A 397 -14.99 -14.27 26.91
C ARG A 397 -15.08 -13.65 28.30
N VAL A 398 -15.74 -12.49 28.43
CA VAL A 398 -15.96 -11.84 29.72
C VAL A 398 -17.05 -12.57 30.52
N ALA A 399 -18.14 -13.01 29.86
CA ALA A 399 -19.21 -13.75 30.51
C ALA A 399 -18.74 -15.12 31.03
N ALA A 400 -17.85 -15.82 30.32
CA ALA A 400 -17.29 -17.10 30.77
C ALA A 400 -16.41 -16.98 32.03
N ARG A 401 -15.92 -15.78 32.35
CA ARG A 401 -15.10 -15.50 33.55
C ARG A 401 -15.93 -15.08 34.76
N GLN A 402 -17.14 -14.57 34.53
CA GLN A 402 -18.11 -14.28 35.59
C GLN A 402 -18.74 -15.61 36.04
N SER A 403 -18.22 -16.19 37.12
CA SER A 403 -18.68 -17.48 37.68
C SER A 403 -20.19 -17.55 37.92
N ALA A 404 -20.76 -18.75 37.81
CA ALA A 404 -22.18 -19.06 37.99
C ALA A 404 -22.76 -18.83 39.41
N ASP A 405 -21.96 -18.33 40.35
CA ASP A 405 -22.27 -18.23 41.79
C ASP A 405 -22.48 -16.78 42.29
N ALA A 406 -22.49 -15.78 41.41
CA ALA A 406 -22.86 -14.40 41.76
C ALA A 406 -24.27 -14.09 41.24
N GLY A 407 -25.21 -13.90 42.16
CA GLY A 407 -26.59 -13.52 41.84
C GLY A 407 -26.66 -12.20 41.05
N LEU A 408 -27.52 -12.17 40.02
CA LEU A 408 -28.05 -10.96 39.34
C LEU A 408 -27.08 -9.86 38.86
N GLU A 409 -25.79 -10.13 38.70
CA GLU A 409 -24.84 -9.18 38.12
C GLU A 409 -25.12 -8.93 36.61
N PRO A 410 -25.14 -7.67 36.12
CA PRO A 410 -25.40 -7.39 34.72
C PRO A 410 -24.19 -7.79 33.85
N GLY A 411 -24.27 -8.98 33.24
CA GLY A 411 -23.28 -9.48 32.29
C GLY A 411 -22.91 -8.48 31.16
N PRO A 412 -21.73 -8.65 30.55
CA PRO A 412 -21.16 -7.69 29.60
C PRO A 412 -22.13 -7.41 28.45
N ARG A 413 -22.21 -6.15 28.03
CA ARG A 413 -23.06 -5.72 26.90
C ARG A 413 -22.28 -4.85 25.94
N ALA A 414 -22.64 -4.90 24.67
CA ALA A 414 -21.94 -4.16 23.63
C ALA A 414 -22.89 -3.48 22.65
N ALA A 415 -22.40 -2.42 22.02
CA ALA A 415 -23.09 -1.75 20.93
C ALA A 415 -22.13 -1.47 19.78
N VAL A 416 -22.60 -1.65 18.55
CA VAL A 416 -21.85 -1.34 17.33
C VAL A 416 -22.63 -0.35 16.48
N ALA A 417 -21.98 0.77 16.14
CA ALA A 417 -22.55 1.78 15.27
C ALA A 417 -21.60 2.10 14.13
N THR A 418 -22.10 2.09 12.90
CA THR A 418 -21.31 2.37 11.69
C THR A 418 -21.81 3.64 11.04
N GLY A 419 -20.89 4.54 10.69
CA GLY A 419 -21.26 5.83 10.11
C GLY A 419 -20.07 6.75 9.85
N GLU A 420 -20.36 7.98 9.44
CA GLU A 420 -19.34 8.99 9.22
C GLU A 420 -18.80 9.56 10.53
N VAL A 421 -17.49 9.70 10.57
CA VAL A 421 -16.76 10.43 11.60
C VAL A 421 -15.74 11.37 10.97
N LEU A 422 -15.38 12.41 11.71
CA LEU A 422 -14.20 13.20 11.46
C LEU A 422 -13.04 12.58 12.26
N VAL A 423 -11.97 12.23 11.56
CA VAL A 423 -10.73 11.73 12.15
C VAL A 423 -9.67 12.82 12.06
N THR A 424 -9.08 13.18 13.19
CA THR A 424 -8.00 14.16 13.29
C THR A 424 -6.74 13.48 13.78
N ARG A 425 -5.61 13.64 13.08
CA ARG A 425 -4.30 13.11 13.48
C ARG A 425 -3.36 14.23 13.91
N GLY A 426 -2.91 14.18 15.18
CA GLY A 426 -1.89 15.08 15.74
C GLY A 426 -0.49 14.83 15.15
N ARG A 427 0.40 15.83 15.19
CA ARG A 427 1.72 15.81 14.53
C ARG A 427 2.90 15.50 15.47
N GLU A 428 2.70 15.30 16.78
CA GLU A 428 3.83 15.21 17.72
C GLU A 428 4.41 13.77 17.81
N PRO A 429 5.70 13.56 17.49
CA PRO A 429 6.35 12.24 17.54
C PRO A 429 7.00 11.90 18.89
N GLU A 430 6.91 12.76 19.91
CA GLU A 430 7.63 12.57 21.17
C GLU A 430 6.82 11.86 22.29
N CYS A 431 5.58 11.48 22.03
CA CYS A 431 4.78 10.63 22.92
C CYS A 431 4.01 9.62 22.09
N ASP A 432 4.29 8.33 22.31
CA ASP A 432 3.54 7.13 21.92
C ASP A 432 2.43 7.38 20.90
N ALA A 433 2.71 7.15 19.60
CA ALA A 433 1.83 7.35 18.43
C ALA A 433 0.38 7.73 18.79
N GLY A 434 0.12 9.04 18.97
CA GLY A 434 -1.14 9.52 19.54
C GLY A 434 -2.37 8.91 18.85
N THR A 435 -3.27 8.32 19.62
CA THR A 435 -4.51 7.72 19.10
C THR A 435 -5.29 8.79 18.34
N PRO A 436 -5.79 8.48 17.12
CA PRO A 436 -6.50 9.46 16.30
C PRO A 436 -7.75 9.96 17.03
N GLU A 437 -7.94 11.26 17.11
CA GLU A 437 -9.14 11.86 17.69
C GLU A 437 -10.31 11.64 16.73
N VAL A 438 -11.46 11.20 17.27
CA VAL A 438 -12.66 10.89 16.48
C VAL A 438 -13.85 11.66 17.02
N ALA A 439 -14.52 12.40 16.13
CA ALA A 439 -15.73 13.14 16.43
C ALA A 439 -16.84 12.81 15.44
N GLY A 440 -18.08 12.65 15.91
CA GLY A 440 -19.24 12.44 15.04
C GLY A 440 -20.43 11.81 15.75
N GLY A 441 -21.64 12.02 15.21
CA GLY A 441 -22.89 11.55 15.80
C GLY A 441 -23.03 10.02 15.88
N VAL A 442 -22.17 9.25 15.21
CA VAL A 442 -22.14 7.78 15.35
C VAL A 442 -21.79 7.34 16.77
N LEU A 443 -20.98 8.12 17.50
CA LEU A 443 -20.64 7.87 18.90
C LEU A 443 -21.88 8.01 19.79
N ASP A 444 -22.70 9.04 19.54
CA ASP A 444 -23.97 9.27 20.26
C ASP A 444 -24.98 8.13 20.00
N VAL A 445 -25.04 7.64 18.75
CA VAL A 445 -25.85 6.48 18.39
C VAL A 445 -25.34 5.23 19.12
N GLY A 446 -24.04 4.98 19.12
CA GLY A 446 -23.43 3.84 19.82
C GLY A 446 -23.72 3.86 21.33
N MET A 447 -23.53 5.01 21.98
CA MET A 447 -23.79 5.17 23.42
C MET A 447 -25.26 4.94 23.75
N ARG A 448 -26.18 5.46 22.92
CA ARG A 448 -27.62 5.20 23.08
C ARG A 448 -27.94 3.71 22.99
N LEU A 449 -27.41 3.02 21.98
CA LEU A 449 -27.61 1.57 21.81
C LEU A 449 -27.05 0.77 22.99
N LEU A 450 -25.88 1.16 23.52
CA LEU A 450 -25.26 0.52 24.69
C LEU A 450 -26.10 0.68 25.97
N MET A 451 -26.77 1.82 26.11
CA MET A 451 -27.66 2.10 27.23
C MET A 451 -28.96 1.31 27.15
N LEU A 452 -29.43 0.99 25.94
CA LEU A 452 -30.66 0.21 25.70
C LEU A 452 -30.39 -1.31 25.60
N ALA A 453 -29.14 -1.73 25.52
CA ALA A 453 -28.75 -3.13 25.47
C ALA A 453 -28.93 -3.82 26.83
N SER A 454 -29.58 -4.98 26.81
CA SER A 454 -29.75 -5.86 27.96
C SER A 454 -28.40 -6.53 28.32
N PRO A 455 -28.24 -7.09 29.54
CA PRO A 455 -27.07 -7.89 29.88
C PRO A 455 -26.86 -9.02 28.86
N ARG A 456 -25.61 -9.21 28.39
CA ARG A 456 -25.23 -10.20 27.36
C ARG A 456 -25.86 -9.94 25.96
N GLU A 457 -26.43 -8.77 25.73
CA GLU A 457 -26.91 -8.34 24.43
C GLU A 457 -25.82 -7.56 23.66
N VAL A 458 -25.75 -7.77 22.35
CA VAL A 458 -24.98 -6.93 21.43
C VAL A 458 -25.97 -6.24 20.50
N ARG A 459 -26.03 -4.91 20.55
CA ARG A 459 -26.92 -4.11 19.71
C ARG A 459 -26.20 -3.40 18.58
N VAL A 460 -26.89 -3.19 17.47
CA VAL A 460 -26.33 -2.56 16.28
C VAL A 460 -27.27 -1.51 15.69
N CYS A 461 -26.71 -0.49 15.05
CA CYS A 461 -27.49 0.50 14.29
C CYS A 461 -27.94 -0.06 12.92
N ASP A 462 -28.87 0.62 12.23
CA ASP A 462 -29.37 0.19 10.92
C ASP A 462 -28.26 -0.03 9.88
N ALA A 463 -27.29 0.88 9.80
CA ALA A 463 -26.17 0.77 8.86
C ALA A 463 -25.30 -0.46 9.15
N THR A 464 -25.01 -0.73 10.42
CA THR A 464 -24.26 -1.93 10.84
C THR A 464 -25.07 -3.20 10.56
N ARG A 465 -26.39 -3.20 10.77
CA ARG A 465 -27.28 -4.32 10.44
C ARG A 465 -27.22 -4.64 8.95
N GLN A 466 -27.43 -3.65 8.09
CA GLN A 466 -27.37 -3.81 6.63
C GLN A 466 -26.01 -4.34 6.16
N MET A 467 -24.91 -3.86 6.75
CA MET A 467 -23.56 -4.29 6.39
C MET A 467 -23.14 -5.64 6.98
N SER A 468 -23.94 -6.24 7.87
CA SER A 468 -23.58 -7.48 8.58
C SER A 468 -24.67 -8.56 8.53
N GLU A 469 -25.82 -8.30 7.88
CA GLU A 469 -26.95 -9.24 7.75
C GLU A 469 -26.61 -10.55 7.03
N ALA A 470 -25.58 -10.54 6.17
CA ALA A 470 -25.09 -11.75 5.52
C ALA A 470 -24.47 -12.73 6.52
N ALA A 471 -23.95 -12.23 7.64
CA ALA A 471 -23.23 -13.00 8.64
C ALA A 471 -24.00 -13.21 9.95
N PHE A 472 -25.00 -12.40 10.26
CA PHE A 472 -25.70 -12.44 11.53
C PHE A 472 -27.21 -12.34 11.39
N VAL A 473 -27.91 -12.98 12.34
CA VAL A 473 -29.34 -12.82 12.53
C VAL A 473 -29.58 -11.63 13.47
N HIS A 474 -30.47 -10.74 13.04
CA HIS A 474 -30.79 -9.50 13.73
C HIS A 474 -32.27 -9.47 14.12
N GLU A 475 -32.56 -8.97 15.30
CA GLU A 475 -33.92 -8.80 15.81
C GLU A 475 -34.18 -7.31 16.11
N ALA A 476 -35.32 -6.78 15.67
CA ALA A 476 -35.66 -5.37 15.89
C ALA A 476 -35.97 -5.12 17.37
N SER A 477 -35.49 -4.00 17.91
CA SER A 477 -35.91 -3.59 19.25
C SER A 477 -37.37 -3.12 19.25
N PRO A 478 -38.17 -3.50 20.26
CA PRO A 478 -39.52 -2.94 20.43
C PRO A 478 -39.49 -1.46 20.86
N GLN A 479 -38.34 -0.95 21.32
CA GLN A 479 -38.19 0.44 21.72
C GLN A 479 -37.81 1.32 20.51
N PRO A 480 -38.40 2.52 20.38
CA PRO A 480 -38.06 3.45 19.30
C PRO A 480 -36.57 3.83 19.37
N MET A 481 -35.89 3.78 18.22
CA MET A 481 -34.44 4.00 18.09
C MET A 481 -33.57 3.02 18.90
N GLY A 482 -34.14 1.88 19.34
CA GLY A 482 -33.43 0.83 20.07
C GLY A 482 -32.47 0.00 19.21
N GLY A 483 -32.44 0.20 17.90
CA GLY A 483 -31.59 -0.54 16.95
C GLY A 483 -31.99 -2.02 16.85
N TRP A 484 -30.98 -2.85 16.59
CA TRP A 484 -31.16 -4.29 16.34
C TRP A 484 -30.29 -5.12 17.27
N GLY A 485 -30.85 -6.15 17.92
CA GLY A 485 -30.09 -7.13 18.70
C GLY A 485 -29.51 -8.22 17.80
N VAL A 486 -28.26 -8.63 18.06
CA VAL A 486 -27.62 -9.76 17.37
C VAL A 486 -27.89 -11.05 18.13
N THR A 487 -28.72 -11.92 17.57
CA THR A 487 -29.22 -13.14 18.24
C THR A 487 -28.43 -14.39 17.87
N GLY A 488 -27.72 -14.38 16.75
CA GLY A 488 -26.89 -15.52 16.33
C GLY A 488 -26.04 -15.23 15.11
N ILE A 489 -25.06 -16.11 14.87
CA ILE A 489 -24.27 -16.14 13.64
C ILE A 489 -25.07 -16.93 12.61
N ARG A 490 -25.28 -16.36 11.42
CA ARG A 490 -25.95 -17.05 10.32
C ARG A 490 -24.96 -18.08 9.75
N GLU A 491 -25.21 -19.36 10.01
CA GLU A 491 -24.55 -20.43 9.26
C GLU A 491 -24.96 -20.30 7.80
N CYS A 492 -24.03 -20.55 6.88
CA CYS A 492 -24.24 -20.42 5.43
C CYS A 492 -25.25 -21.45 4.92
N ARG A 493 -26.52 -21.26 5.23
CA ARG A 493 -27.61 -21.73 4.39
C ARG A 493 -27.69 -20.75 3.24
N VAL A 494 -27.67 -21.28 2.02
CA VAL A 494 -28.11 -20.54 0.84
C VAL A 494 -29.46 -19.94 1.22
N PRO A 495 -29.59 -18.61 1.29
CA PRO A 495 -30.86 -18.02 1.69
C PRO A 495 -31.93 -18.44 0.68
N ASP A 496 -33.18 -18.61 1.15
CA ASP A 496 -34.41 -18.67 0.33
C ASP A 496 -34.64 -17.39 -0.51
N GLN A 497 -33.64 -16.51 -0.64
CA GLN A 497 -33.72 -15.35 -1.49
C GLN A 497 -33.62 -15.78 -2.95
N PRO A 498 -34.45 -15.21 -3.85
CA PRO A 498 -34.32 -15.46 -5.27
C PRO A 498 -32.90 -15.07 -5.69
N THR A 499 -32.17 -16.04 -6.22
CA THR A 499 -30.79 -15.81 -6.62
C THR A 499 -30.79 -14.85 -7.80
N PRO A 500 -30.00 -13.76 -7.78
CA PRO A 500 -29.92 -12.82 -8.91
C PRO A 500 -29.67 -13.59 -10.22
N PRO A 501 -30.23 -13.13 -11.35
CA PRO A 501 -29.97 -13.76 -12.64
C PRO A 501 -28.47 -13.79 -12.93
N PHE A 502 -28.04 -14.83 -13.63
CA PHE A 502 -26.69 -14.92 -14.18
C PHE A 502 -26.65 -14.10 -15.47
N VAL A 503 -25.73 -13.14 -15.60
CA VAL A 503 -25.73 -12.12 -16.66
C VAL A 503 -24.32 -11.89 -17.16
N GLU A 504 -24.09 -12.01 -18.47
CA GLU A 504 -22.82 -11.70 -19.17
C GLU A 504 -21.59 -12.40 -18.58
N ARG A 505 -21.76 -13.64 -18.12
CA ARG A 505 -20.69 -14.50 -17.55
C ARG A 505 -20.70 -15.91 -18.12
N GLU A 506 -21.46 -16.13 -19.18
CA GLU A 506 -21.68 -17.43 -19.82
C GLU A 506 -20.35 -17.96 -20.38
N ARG A 507 -19.55 -17.08 -20.99
CA ARG A 507 -18.25 -17.44 -21.57
C ARG A 507 -17.25 -17.93 -20.51
N GLU A 508 -17.14 -17.25 -19.37
CA GLU A 508 -16.24 -17.66 -18.30
C GLU A 508 -16.68 -18.98 -17.66
N LEU A 509 -18.00 -19.19 -17.54
CA LEU A 509 -18.56 -20.46 -17.07
C LEU A 509 -18.26 -21.59 -18.06
N GLU A 510 -18.44 -21.37 -19.36
CA GLU A 510 -18.11 -22.34 -20.42
C GLU A 510 -16.63 -22.73 -20.38
N ILE A 511 -15.71 -21.79 -20.12
CA ILE A 511 -14.29 -22.10 -19.97
C ILE A 511 -14.05 -23.00 -18.75
N LEU A 512 -14.64 -22.69 -17.59
CA LEU A 512 -14.53 -23.53 -16.38
C LEU A 512 -15.09 -24.94 -16.60
N GLN A 513 -16.23 -25.04 -17.30
CA GLN A 513 -16.81 -26.33 -17.71
C GLN A 513 -15.90 -27.10 -18.68
N GLY A 514 -15.24 -26.40 -19.61
CA GLY A 514 -14.23 -26.98 -20.49
C GLY A 514 -13.04 -27.57 -19.73
N LEU A 515 -12.55 -26.85 -18.71
CA LEU A 515 -11.47 -27.32 -17.81
C LEU A 515 -11.89 -28.56 -17.02
N LEU A 516 -13.13 -28.63 -16.52
CA LEU A 516 -13.67 -29.85 -15.89
C LEU A 516 -13.59 -31.05 -16.83
N GLY A 517 -13.98 -30.88 -18.10
CA GLY A 517 -13.87 -31.92 -19.12
C GLY A 517 -12.42 -32.35 -19.38
N ASP A 518 -11.49 -31.40 -19.39
CA ASP A 518 -10.06 -31.66 -19.56
C ASP A 518 -9.45 -32.42 -18.38
N VAL A 519 -9.81 -32.05 -17.15
CA VAL A 519 -9.37 -32.73 -15.92
C VAL A 519 -9.78 -34.20 -15.92
N LEU A 520 -11.00 -34.52 -16.36
CA LEU A 520 -11.48 -35.91 -16.47
C LEU A 520 -10.75 -36.69 -17.56
N ARG A 521 -10.54 -36.09 -18.73
CA ARG A 521 -9.88 -36.74 -19.88
C ARG A 521 -8.39 -36.97 -19.64
N ARG A 522 -7.69 -35.96 -19.12
CA ARG A 522 -6.22 -35.99 -18.96
C ARG A 522 -5.78 -36.54 -17.61
N ARG A 523 -6.68 -36.60 -16.62
CA ARG A 523 -6.39 -36.94 -15.22
C ARG A 523 -5.18 -36.17 -14.69
N ARG A 524 -5.18 -34.86 -14.88
CA ARG A 524 -4.14 -33.96 -14.36
C ARG A 524 -4.79 -32.84 -13.57
N PRO A 525 -4.15 -32.38 -12.48
CA PRO A 525 -4.61 -31.23 -11.75
C PRO A 525 -4.57 -29.99 -12.66
N GLN A 526 -5.63 -29.18 -12.63
CA GLN A 526 -5.67 -27.89 -13.32
C GLN A 526 -5.99 -26.76 -12.34
N LEU A 527 -5.40 -25.59 -12.57
CA LEU A 527 -5.67 -24.38 -11.79
C LEU A 527 -6.41 -23.35 -12.64
N ALA A 528 -7.58 -22.91 -12.18
CA ALA A 528 -8.31 -21.78 -12.73
C ALA A 528 -8.27 -20.60 -11.74
N ALA A 529 -7.53 -19.55 -12.06
CA ALA A 529 -7.50 -18.33 -11.28
C ALA A 529 -8.57 -17.34 -11.78
N VAL A 530 -9.63 -17.11 -11.01
CA VAL A 530 -10.70 -16.15 -11.32
C VAL A 530 -10.39 -14.82 -10.64
N VAL A 531 -9.93 -13.85 -11.40
CA VAL A 531 -9.45 -12.56 -10.90
C VAL A 531 -10.43 -11.46 -11.25
N GLY A 532 -10.80 -10.63 -10.29
CA GLY A 532 -11.64 -9.47 -10.54
C GLY A 532 -11.92 -8.65 -9.29
N GLU A 533 -12.46 -7.46 -9.47
CA GLU A 533 -12.76 -6.52 -8.39
C GLU A 533 -13.79 -7.06 -7.38
N ALA A 534 -13.88 -6.41 -6.22
CA ALA A 534 -14.87 -6.75 -5.20
C ALA A 534 -16.29 -6.63 -5.75
N GLY A 535 -17.15 -7.64 -5.51
CA GLY A 535 -18.54 -7.62 -5.96
C GLY A 535 -18.79 -7.92 -7.45
N VAL A 536 -17.74 -8.04 -8.27
CA VAL A 536 -17.85 -8.23 -9.75
C VAL A 536 -18.57 -9.53 -10.18
N GLY A 537 -18.73 -10.50 -9.27
CA GLY A 537 -19.45 -11.76 -9.53
C GLY A 537 -18.62 -13.04 -9.40
N LYS A 538 -17.39 -12.99 -8.86
CA LYS A 538 -16.51 -14.18 -8.67
C LYS A 538 -17.22 -15.33 -7.95
N SER A 539 -17.78 -15.08 -6.77
CA SER A 539 -18.51 -16.11 -6.00
C SER A 539 -19.80 -16.57 -6.69
N ARG A 540 -20.43 -15.71 -7.50
CA ARG A 540 -21.61 -16.09 -8.30
C ARG A 540 -21.22 -17.07 -9.42
N LEU A 541 -20.12 -16.83 -10.12
CA LEU A 541 -19.57 -17.74 -11.13
C LEU A 541 -19.22 -19.10 -10.52
N VAL A 542 -18.55 -19.10 -9.37
CA VAL A 542 -18.23 -20.32 -8.59
C VAL A 542 -19.51 -21.07 -8.19
N ALA A 543 -20.53 -20.36 -7.71
CA ALA A 543 -21.80 -20.98 -7.33
C ALA A 543 -22.54 -21.58 -8.53
N GLU A 544 -22.45 -20.97 -9.72
CA GLU A 544 -23.02 -21.50 -10.95
C GLU A 544 -22.29 -22.76 -11.44
N LEU A 545 -20.95 -22.75 -11.34
CA LEU A 545 -20.13 -23.93 -11.58
C LEU A 545 -20.53 -25.08 -10.64
N GLY A 546 -20.71 -24.78 -9.34
CA GLY A 546 -21.13 -25.76 -8.35
C GLY A 546 -22.50 -26.38 -8.66
N ARG A 547 -23.47 -25.59 -9.15
CA ARG A 547 -24.78 -26.12 -9.60
C ARG A 547 -24.62 -27.04 -10.81
N THR A 548 -23.89 -26.58 -11.83
CA THR A 548 -23.62 -27.38 -13.04
C THR A 548 -23.00 -28.73 -12.67
N VAL A 549 -22.04 -28.73 -11.76
CA VAL A 549 -21.37 -29.95 -11.27
C VAL A 549 -22.34 -30.87 -10.52
N GLY A 550 -23.23 -30.31 -9.69
CA GLY A 550 -24.22 -31.06 -8.92
C GLY A 550 -25.27 -31.78 -9.78
N ASP A 551 -25.52 -31.28 -10.99
CA ASP A 551 -26.51 -31.84 -11.92
C ASP A 551 -25.97 -33.03 -12.74
N VAL A 552 -24.65 -33.28 -12.72
CA VAL A 552 -24.02 -34.38 -13.48
C VAL A 552 -24.05 -35.68 -12.66
N ALA A 553 -24.66 -36.75 -13.21
CA ALA A 553 -24.64 -38.09 -12.62
C ALA A 553 -23.20 -38.66 -12.57
N ASP A 554 -22.81 -39.28 -11.45
CA ASP A 554 -21.41 -39.63 -11.07
C ASP A 554 -20.46 -38.42 -10.85
N GLY A 555 -21.06 -37.25 -10.58
CA GLY A 555 -20.43 -35.93 -10.62
C GLY A 555 -19.23 -35.69 -9.68
N PHE A 556 -18.58 -34.54 -9.88
CA PHE A 556 -17.46 -34.15 -9.03
C PHE A 556 -17.92 -33.88 -7.61
N ARG A 557 -17.03 -34.14 -6.67
CA ARG A 557 -17.16 -33.62 -5.32
C ARG A 557 -16.75 -32.15 -5.33
N PHE A 558 -17.67 -31.26 -5.00
CA PHE A 558 -17.42 -29.83 -4.89
C PHE A 558 -17.12 -29.45 -3.43
N VAL A 559 -15.95 -28.86 -3.19
CA VAL A 559 -15.52 -28.42 -1.85
C VAL A 559 -15.05 -26.97 -1.88
N LEU A 560 -15.47 -26.20 -0.88
CA LEU A 560 -15.19 -24.77 -0.77
C LEU A 560 -14.36 -24.51 0.47
N GLY A 561 -13.25 -23.81 0.29
CA GLY A 561 -12.43 -23.25 1.37
C GLY A 561 -12.43 -21.73 1.29
N ARG A 562 -12.93 -21.07 2.34
CA ARG A 562 -12.97 -19.62 2.41
C ARG A 562 -11.79 -19.07 3.18
N THR A 563 -11.20 -18.02 2.62
CA THR A 563 -10.18 -17.26 3.32
C THR A 563 -10.84 -16.29 4.29
N SER A 564 -10.49 -16.41 5.57
CA SER A 564 -10.96 -15.45 6.57
C SER A 564 -10.51 -14.05 6.18
N SER A 565 -11.43 -13.10 6.27
CA SER A 565 -11.13 -11.71 5.97
C SER A 565 -10.15 -11.10 6.98
N PHE A 566 -10.12 -11.61 8.21
CA PHE A 566 -9.28 -11.16 9.31
C PHE A 566 -8.23 -12.23 9.67
N PRO A 567 -7.08 -11.84 10.24
CA PRO A 567 -6.01 -12.76 10.61
C PRO A 567 -6.55 -13.80 11.60
N THR A 568 -6.77 -15.00 11.11
CA THR A 568 -6.95 -16.17 11.97
C THR A 568 -5.55 -16.66 12.32
N ASN A 569 -5.30 -17.12 13.55
CA ASN A 569 -4.04 -17.80 13.93
C ASN A 569 -3.85 -19.16 13.23
N THR A 570 -4.34 -19.29 11.99
CA THR A 570 -4.47 -20.51 11.22
C THR A 570 -4.17 -20.20 9.74
N PRO A 571 -2.90 -20.23 9.30
CA PRO A 571 -2.50 -19.93 7.92
C PRO A 571 -3.25 -20.76 6.87
N PHE A 572 -3.60 -21.99 7.23
CA PHE A 572 -4.31 -22.96 6.39
C PHE A 572 -5.82 -23.00 6.66
N GLY A 573 -6.42 -21.87 7.05
CA GLY A 573 -7.87 -21.75 7.29
C GLY A 573 -8.74 -22.28 6.12
N PRO A 574 -8.49 -21.87 4.86
CA PRO A 574 -9.24 -22.37 3.70
C PRO A 574 -9.10 -23.89 3.52
N LEU A 575 -7.88 -24.42 3.71
CA LEU A 575 -7.64 -25.85 3.63
C LEU A 575 -8.36 -26.63 4.74
N ALA A 576 -8.45 -26.06 5.94
CA ALA A 576 -9.19 -26.66 7.05
C ALA A 576 -10.68 -26.81 6.74
N GLU A 577 -11.28 -25.82 6.05
CA GLU A 577 -12.67 -25.91 5.57
C GLU A 577 -12.83 -27.00 4.50
N VAL A 578 -11.90 -27.07 3.54
CA VAL A 578 -11.89 -28.15 2.52
C VAL A 578 -11.80 -29.53 3.18
N VAL A 579 -10.88 -29.72 4.12
CA VAL A 579 -10.74 -31.00 4.84
C VAL A 579 -12.01 -31.33 5.60
N ARG A 580 -12.60 -30.38 6.34
CA ARG A 580 -13.87 -30.60 7.05
C ARG A 580 -15.02 -30.97 6.12
N SER A 581 -15.11 -30.33 4.96
CA SER A 581 -16.08 -30.66 3.91
C SER A 581 -15.85 -32.07 3.36
N LEU A 582 -14.59 -32.50 3.20
CA LEU A 582 -14.23 -33.86 2.78
C LEU A 582 -14.60 -34.91 3.85
N LEU A 583 -14.54 -34.55 5.13
CA LEU A 583 -15.00 -35.38 6.24
C LEU A 583 -16.53 -35.36 6.43
N GLY A 584 -17.22 -34.39 5.83
CA GLY A 584 -18.65 -34.15 5.98
C GLY A 584 -19.07 -33.68 7.38
N VAL A 585 -18.15 -33.06 8.13
CA VAL A 585 -18.40 -32.58 9.50
C VAL A 585 -18.86 -31.12 9.51
N LEU A 586 -19.72 -30.77 10.46
CA LEU A 586 -20.15 -29.40 10.73
C LEU A 586 -19.27 -28.75 11.79
N HIS A 587 -19.25 -27.42 11.85
CA HIS A 587 -18.51 -26.69 12.88
C HIS A 587 -19.09 -26.87 14.29
N THR A 588 -20.37 -27.24 14.38
CA THR A 588 -21.08 -27.53 15.63
C THR A 588 -20.88 -28.96 16.14
N ASP A 589 -20.26 -29.83 15.34
CA ASP A 589 -20.03 -31.22 15.73
C ASP A 589 -19.04 -31.29 16.89
N SER A 590 -19.30 -32.20 17.83
CA SER A 590 -18.39 -32.41 18.96
C SER A 590 -17.02 -32.95 18.46
N PRO A 591 -15.90 -32.64 19.15
CA PRO A 591 -14.58 -33.15 18.77
C PRO A 591 -14.54 -34.68 18.63
N THR A 592 -15.34 -35.41 19.43
CA THR A 592 -15.45 -36.87 19.35
C THR A 592 -16.05 -37.35 18.03
N VAL A 593 -17.10 -36.67 17.53
CA VAL A 593 -17.71 -36.97 16.23
C VAL A 593 -16.73 -36.68 15.10
N VAL A 594 -16.02 -35.56 15.19
CA VAL A 594 -15.05 -35.13 14.18
C VAL A 594 -13.86 -36.10 14.08
N GLU A 595 -13.29 -36.54 15.21
CA GLU A 595 -12.20 -37.54 15.24
C GLU A 595 -12.69 -38.88 14.66
N GLY A 596 -13.91 -39.31 14.99
CA GLY A 596 -14.51 -40.52 14.44
C GLY A 596 -14.64 -40.47 12.91
N ARG A 597 -15.15 -39.36 12.36
CA ARG A 597 -15.26 -39.17 10.90
C ARG A 597 -13.89 -39.08 10.22
N LEU A 598 -12.91 -38.43 10.84
CA LEU A 598 -11.54 -38.37 10.34
C LEU A 598 -10.93 -39.76 10.21
N LEU A 599 -10.98 -40.56 11.29
CA LEU A 599 -10.44 -41.91 11.30
C LEU A 599 -11.13 -42.81 10.27
N HIS A 600 -12.46 -42.73 10.16
CA HIS A 600 -13.21 -43.49 9.17
C HIS A 600 -12.83 -43.13 7.74
N THR A 601 -12.76 -41.82 7.43
CA THR A 601 -12.43 -41.33 6.08
C THR A 601 -11.01 -41.71 5.68
N VAL A 602 -10.03 -41.51 6.55
CA VAL A 602 -8.63 -41.89 6.27
C VAL A 602 -8.50 -43.40 6.05
N ARG A 603 -9.16 -44.22 6.88
CA ARG A 603 -9.16 -45.69 6.68
C ARG A 603 -9.81 -46.10 5.37
N ARG A 604 -10.87 -45.41 4.93
CA ARG A 604 -11.53 -45.68 3.65
C ARG A 604 -10.62 -45.35 2.46
N LEU A 605 -9.91 -44.23 2.52
CA LEU A 605 -9.07 -43.74 1.43
C LEU A 605 -7.73 -44.48 1.29
N VAL A 606 -7.01 -44.71 2.40
CA VAL A 606 -5.65 -45.29 2.36
C VAL A 606 -5.52 -46.67 3.01
N GLY A 607 -6.62 -47.22 3.54
CA GLY A 607 -6.60 -48.45 4.31
C GLY A 607 -6.00 -48.30 5.72
N PRO A 608 -6.05 -49.35 6.55
CA PRO A 608 -5.29 -49.40 7.80
C PRO A 608 -3.79 -49.62 7.52
N GLY A 609 -2.91 -48.85 8.16
CA GLY A 609 -1.46 -49.05 8.03
C GLY A 609 -0.62 -47.82 8.33
N GLU A 610 0.66 -47.90 7.97
CA GLU A 610 1.65 -46.83 8.21
C GLU A 610 1.27 -45.51 7.53
N THR A 611 0.70 -45.55 6.32
CA THR A 611 0.22 -44.36 5.62
C THR A 611 -0.83 -43.61 6.43
N ALA A 612 -1.85 -44.31 6.94
CA ALA A 612 -2.88 -43.68 7.80
C ALA A 612 -2.27 -43.09 9.07
N ALA A 613 -1.31 -43.79 9.69
CA ALA A 613 -0.59 -43.31 10.87
C ALA A 613 0.23 -42.04 10.60
N ARG A 614 0.76 -41.87 9.39
CA ARG A 614 1.49 -40.66 8.96
C ARG A 614 0.57 -39.49 8.61
N LEU A 615 -0.64 -39.74 8.08
CA LEU A 615 -1.58 -38.68 7.69
C LEU A 615 -2.29 -38.03 8.89
N LEU A 616 -2.72 -38.85 9.86
CA LEU A 616 -3.59 -38.39 10.95
C LEU A 616 -3.01 -37.23 11.81
N PRO A 617 -1.72 -37.24 12.20
CA PRO A 617 -1.14 -36.12 12.97
C PRO A 617 -1.24 -34.78 12.25
N HIS A 618 -1.14 -34.76 10.92
CA HIS A 618 -1.20 -33.53 10.11
C HIS A 618 -2.63 -33.12 9.75
N LEU A 619 -3.60 -34.03 9.75
CA LEU A 619 -5.01 -33.73 9.46
C LEU A 619 -5.80 -33.29 10.70
N ARG A 620 -5.46 -33.75 11.90
CA ARG A 620 -6.15 -33.36 13.16
C ARG A 620 -6.19 -31.84 13.40
N PRO A 621 -5.10 -31.07 13.17
CA PRO A 621 -5.14 -29.61 13.30
C PRO A 621 -6.12 -28.94 12.33
N LEU A 622 -6.21 -29.46 11.09
CA LEU A 622 -7.13 -28.95 10.07
C LEU A 622 -8.59 -29.32 10.39
N ALA A 623 -8.84 -30.50 10.95
CA ALA A 623 -10.15 -30.88 11.47
C ALA A 623 -10.58 -30.06 12.70
N GLY A 624 -9.62 -29.46 13.41
CA GLY A 624 -9.83 -28.67 14.63
C GLY A 624 -9.87 -29.51 15.91
N LEU A 625 -9.17 -30.64 15.91
CA LEU A 625 -9.13 -31.61 17.01
C LEU A 625 -7.98 -31.38 17.98
N THR A 626 -7.08 -30.45 17.68
CA THR A 626 -5.93 -30.12 18.53
C THR A 626 -6.20 -28.83 19.29
N PRO A 627 -6.27 -28.84 20.63
CA PRO A 627 -6.31 -27.63 21.43
C PRO A 627 -4.90 -27.00 21.47
N GLY A 628 -4.77 -25.74 21.04
CA GLY A 628 -3.53 -24.98 21.13
C GLY A 628 -3.20 -24.13 19.89
N PRO A 629 -2.14 -23.30 19.96
CA PRO A 629 -1.67 -22.54 18.81
C PRO A 629 -1.28 -23.51 17.69
N ARG A 630 -1.88 -23.36 16.50
CA ARG A 630 -1.48 -24.16 15.34
C ARG A 630 -0.05 -23.77 14.95
N PRO A 631 0.79 -24.72 14.48
CA PRO A 631 2.12 -24.39 13.99
C PRO A 631 2.04 -23.26 12.96
N ARG A 632 2.87 -22.24 13.12
CA ARG A 632 2.99 -21.14 12.15
C ARG A 632 3.80 -21.66 10.96
N GLY A 633 3.11 -22.06 9.89
CA GLY A 633 3.70 -22.65 8.69
C GLY A 633 3.56 -24.16 8.61
N GLY A 634 3.41 -24.69 7.38
CA GLY A 634 3.29 -26.11 7.13
C GLY A 634 4.66 -26.71 6.90
N THR A 635 5.00 -27.79 7.58
CA THR A 635 6.24 -28.51 7.29
C THR A 635 6.11 -29.22 5.93
N PRO A 636 7.23 -29.51 5.24
CA PRO A 636 7.20 -30.30 4.01
C PRO A 636 6.46 -31.64 4.17
N GLU A 637 6.55 -32.26 5.35
CA GLU A 637 5.82 -33.48 5.70
C GLU A 637 4.31 -33.24 5.79
N ALA A 638 3.88 -32.10 6.35
CA ALA A 638 2.48 -31.72 6.41
C ALA A 638 1.91 -31.48 4.99
N PHE A 639 2.66 -30.78 4.12
CA PHE A 639 2.27 -30.58 2.72
C PHE A 639 2.13 -31.91 1.99
N ALA A 640 3.12 -32.81 2.12
CA ALA A 640 3.06 -34.14 1.54
C ALA A 640 1.87 -34.96 2.07
N ALA A 641 1.56 -34.87 3.36
CA ALA A 641 0.41 -35.55 3.96
C ALA A 641 -0.93 -34.99 3.42
N TRP A 642 -1.09 -33.67 3.36
CA TRP A 642 -2.30 -33.04 2.85
C TRP A 642 -2.51 -33.31 1.36
N ARG A 643 -1.45 -33.19 0.55
CA ARG A 643 -1.49 -33.57 -0.88
C ARG A 643 -1.88 -35.03 -1.04
N ARG A 644 -1.26 -35.94 -0.27
CA ARG A 644 -1.59 -37.37 -0.33
C ARG A 644 -3.05 -37.64 0.03
N PHE A 645 -3.61 -36.97 1.03
CA PHE A 645 -5.02 -37.08 1.38
C PHE A 645 -5.95 -36.59 0.24
N ILE A 646 -5.61 -35.46 -0.39
CA ILE A 646 -6.36 -34.91 -1.52
C ILE A 646 -6.27 -35.83 -2.75
N GLU A 647 -5.10 -36.37 -3.06
CA GLU A 647 -4.89 -37.33 -4.17
C GLU A 647 -5.80 -38.56 -4.04
N GLU A 648 -5.89 -39.13 -2.84
CA GLU A 648 -6.71 -40.31 -2.59
C GLU A 648 -8.20 -39.98 -2.64
N ALA A 649 -8.60 -38.82 -2.09
CA ALA A 649 -9.98 -38.35 -2.22
C ALA A 649 -10.38 -38.10 -3.69
N ALA A 650 -9.48 -37.52 -4.49
CA ALA A 650 -9.69 -37.27 -5.92
C ALA A 650 -9.69 -38.56 -6.77
N THR A 651 -9.03 -39.61 -6.29
CA THR A 651 -9.04 -40.93 -6.93
C THR A 651 -10.36 -41.66 -6.67
N GLU A 652 -10.93 -41.53 -5.46
CA GLU A 652 -12.26 -42.05 -5.13
C GLU A 652 -13.36 -41.33 -5.94
N GLN A 653 -13.28 -39.99 -6.02
CA GLN A 653 -14.23 -39.17 -6.76
C GLN A 653 -13.55 -37.91 -7.29
N PRO A 654 -13.72 -37.54 -8.58
CA PRO A 654 -13.16 -36.30 -9.13
C PRO A 654 -13.49 -35.08 -8.27
N LEU A 655 -12.52 -34.20 -8.06
CA LEU A 655 -12.63 -33.13 -7.06
C LEU A 655 -12.57 -31.74 -7.69
N VAL A 656 -13.50 -30.86 -7.29
CA VAL A 656 -13.44 -29.42 -7.54
C VAL A 656 -13.18 -28.73 -6.21
N MET A 657 -11.98 -28.19 -6.05
CA MET A 657 -11.57 -27.44 -4.86
C MET A 657 -11.61 -25.95 -5.17
N VAL A 658 -12.42 -25.20 -4.43
CA VAL A 658 -12.51 -23.75 -4.57
C VAL A 658 -11.87 -23.07 -3.38
N PHE A 659 -10.93 -22.15 -3.64
CA PHE A 659 -10.35 -21.26 -2.64
C PHE A 659 -10.82 -19.82 -2.89
N GLU A 660 -11.71 -19.32 -2.03
CA GLU A 660 -12.22 -17.95 -2.12
C GLU A 660 -11.26 -16.92 -1.52
N ASP A 661 -11.12 -15.77 -2.20
CA ASP A 661 -10.24 -14.64 -1.85
C ASP A 661 -8.81 -15.06 -1.46
N LEU A 662 -8.17 -15.87 -2.30
CA LEU A 662 -6.83 -16.44 -2.04
C LEU A 662 -5.74 -15.36 -1.91
N ASP A 663 -5.95 -14.17 -2.49
CA ASP A 663 -5.07 -13.00 -2.31
C ASP A 663 -4.96 -12.54 -0.84
N ARG A 664 -5.92 -12.92 0.01
CA ARG A 664 -5.93 -12.60 1.44
C ARG A 664 -5.27 -13.66 2.30
N ALA A 665 -4.91 -14.81 1.72
CA ALA A 665 -4.33 -15.91 2.46
C ALA A 665 -2.86 -15.63 2.79
N GLU A 666 -2.36 -16.25 3.86
CA GLU A 666 -0.94 -16.19 4.19
C GLU A 666 -0.11 -16.92 3.11
N THR A 667 1.14 -16.48 2.89
CA THR A 667 2.05 -17.03 1.87
C THR A 667 2.12 -18.57 1.85
N PRO A 668 2.22 -19.28 3.00
CA PRO A 668 2.26 -20.74 2.99
C PRO A 668 1.04 -21.42 2.36
N MET A 669 -0.14 -20.79 2.42
CA MET A 669 -1.35 -21.32 1.76
C MET A 669 -1.26 -21.19 0.24
N ILE A 670 -0.70 -20.09 -0.26
CA ILE A 670 -0.47 -19.86 -1.69
C ILE A 670 0.56 -20.86 -2.22
N GLU A 671 1.66 -21.06 -1.49
CA GLU A 671 2.70 -22.06 -1.81
C GLU A 671 2.12 -23.47 -1.86
N PHE A 672 1.24 -23.83 -0.93
CA PHE A 672 0.56 -25.13 -0.94
C PHE A 672 -0.33 -25.33 -2.19
N VAL A 673 -1.10 -24.31 -2.59
CA VAL A 673 -1.92 -24.40 -3.83
C VAL A 673 -1.04 -24.61 -5.07
N GLN A 674 0.13 -23.99 -5.12
CA GLN A 674 1.09 -24.19 -6.21
C GLN A 674 1.73 -25.59 -6.17
N GLU A 675 2.08 -26.07 -4.98
CA GLU A 675 2.59 -27.44 -4.77
C GLU A 675 1.61 -28.49 -5.27
N LEU A 676 0.31 -28.30 -5.04
CA LEU A 676 -0.75 -29.18 -5.55
C LEU A 676 -0.82 -29.25 -7.08
N ILE A 677 -0.31 -28.27 -7.82
CA ILE A 677 -0.26 -28.33 -9.28
C ILE A 677 1.01 -29.03 -9.77
N VAL A 678 2.15 -28.75 -9.12
CA VAL A 678 3.46 -29.21 -9.58
C VAL A 678 3.76 -30.66 -9.18
N ASN A 679 3.40 -31.05 -7.95
CA ASN A 679 3.85 -32.31 -7.32
C ASN A 679 2.75 -33.36 -7.17
N THR A 680 1.53 -33.07 -7.64
CA THR A 680 0.40 -34.00 -7.54
C THR A 680 0.46 -35.05 -8.63
N ARG A 681 0.12 -36.29 -8.26
CA ARG A 681 -0.01 -37.42 -9.19
C ARG A 681 -1.11 -37.17 -10.24
N PRO A 682 -1.19 -37.97 -11.32
CA PRO A 682 -2.26 -37.86 -12.31
C PRO A 682 -3.65 -38.21 -11.72
N VAL A 683 -4.30 -37.23 -11.09
CA VAL A 683 -5.65 -37.33 -10.50
C VAL A 683 -6.57 -36.22 -11.05
N PRO A 684 -7.88 -36.46 -11.14
CA PRO A 684 -8.83 -35.49 -11.68
C PRO A 684 -9.21 -34.42 -10.63
N VAL A 685 -8.36 -33.40 -10.49
CA VAL A 685 -8.58 -32.25 -9.59
C VAL A 685 -8.67 -30.94 -10.37
N LEU A 686 -9.76 -30.20 -10.23
CA LEU A 686 -9.82 -28.79 -10.64
C LEU A 686 -9.71 -27.91 -9.38
N ILE A 687 -8.70 -27.04 -9.36
CA ILE A 687 -8.54 -26.02 -8.33
C ILE A 687 -9.01 -24.69 -8.90
N VAL A 688 -10.01 -24.06 -8.27
CA VAL A 688 -10.49 -22.73 -8.62
C VAL A 688 -10.07 -21.76 -7.52
N ALA A 689 -9.19 -20.82 -7.83
CA ALA A 689 -8.76 -19.79 -6.89
C ALA A 689 -9.38 -18.45 -7.31
N THR A 690 -10.15 -17.82 -6.43
CA THR A 690 -10.63 -16.46 -6.69
C THR A 690 -9.67 -15.45 -6.05
N ALA A 691 -9.40 -14.34 -6.73
CA ALA A 691 -8.53 -13.30 -6.21
C ALA A 691 -8.95 -11.89 -6.67
N ARG A 692 -8.47 -10.88 -5.97
CA ARG A 692 -8.58 -9.47 -6.38
C ARG A 692 -7.32 -8.99 -7.10
N PRO A 693 -7.42 -8.04 -8.06
CA PRO A 693 -6.24 -7.42 -8.64
C PRO A 693 -5.57 -6.53 -7.59
N VAL A 694 -4.35 -6.88 -7.17
CA VAL A 694 -3.58 -6.06 -6.22
C VAL A 694 -2.62 -5.16 -7.00
N HIS A 695 -2.69 -3.86 -6.75
CA HIS A 695 -1.87 -2.87 -7.46
C HIS A 695 -0.38 -3.07 -7.15
N GLY A 696 0.43 -3.34 -8.18
CA GLY A 696 1.88 -3.48 -8.05
C GLY A 696 2.35 -4.79 -7.38
N GLN A 697 1.47 -5.75 -7.13
CA GLN A 697 1.84 -7.11 -6.70
C GLN A 697 1.58 -8.09 -7.84
N PRO A 698 2.41 -9.12 -8.02
CA PRO A 698 2.10 -10.21 -8.93
C PRO A 698 0.76 -10.83 -8.52
N ARG A 699 -0.13 -11.07 -9.50
CA ARG A 699 -1.43 -11.68 -9.20
C ARG A 699 -1.18 -13.04 -8.54
N PRO A 700 -2.00 -13.45 -7.57
CA PRO A 700 -1.92 -14.81 -7.03
C PRO A 700 -1.97 -15.78 -8.21
N CYS A 701 -1.01 -16.70 -8.27
CA CYS A 701 -0.90 -17.71 -9.33
C CYS A 701 -0.33 -17.23 -10.69
N GLN A 702 0.08 -15.97 -10.86
CA GLN A 702 0.76 -15.47 -12.08
C GLN A 702 2.28 -15.71 -12.07
N HIS A 703 2.73 -16.81 -11.46
CA HIS A 703 4.09 -17.28 -11.67
C HIS A 703 4.10 -17.88 -13.08
N GLY A 704 4.59 -17.11 -14.05
CA GLY A 704 4.78 -17.57 -15.43
C GLY A 704 5.66 -18.82 -15.44
N GLY A 705 5.04 -20.00 -15.44
CA GLY A 705 5.76 -21.27 -15.27
C GLY A 705 4.90 -22.44 -14.83
N LEU A 706 3.73 -22.23 -14.21
CA LEU A 706 2.82 -23.33 -13.86
C LEU A 706 2.14 -23.88 -15.13
N ARG A 707 2.58 -25.07 -15.56
CA ARG A 707 1.88 -25.88 -16.57
C ARG A 707 0.47 -26.18 -16.05
N ASP A 708 -0.52 -26.23 -16.94
CA ASP A 708 -1.92 -26.53 -16.60
C ASP A 708 -2.63 -25.48 -15.71
N SER A 709 -2.25 -24.19 -15.86
CA SER A 709 -2.93 -23.05 -15.22
C SER A 709 -3.64 -22.13 -16.24
N THR A 710 -4.83 -21.63 -15.89
CA THR A 710 -5.66 -20.71 -16.68
C THR A 710 -6.08 -19.53 -15.81
N THR A 711 -5.95 -18.30 -16.31
CA THR A 711 -6.43 -17.09 -15.61
C THR A 711 -7.65 -16.50 -16.33
N LEU A 712 -8.75 -16.32 -15.61
CA LEU A 712 -9.98 -15.67 -16.06
C LEU A 712 -10.08 -14.30 -15.41
N LEU A 713 -10.08 -13.24 -16.22
CA LEU A 713 -10.27 -11.87 -15.76
C LEU A 713 -11.75 -11.52 -15.87
N LEU A 714 -12.36 -11.11 -14.76
CA LEU A 714 -13.76 -10.67 -14.72
C LEU A 714 -13.83 -9.16 -14.85
N ASP A 715 -14.21 -8.69 -16.03
CA ASP A 715 -14.50 -7.28 -16.28
C ASP A 715 -15.86 -6.89 -15.68
N PRO A 716 -16.13 -5.60 -15.38
CA PRO A 716 -17.47 -5.13 -15.01
C PRO A 716 -18.52 -5.48 -16.07
N LEU A 717 -19.78 -5.68 -15.67
CA LEU A 717 -20.91 -5.87 -16.60
C LEU A 717 -21.06 -4.66 -17.51
N SER A 718 -21.59 -4.89 -18.72
CA SER A 718 -21.99 -3.79 -19.60
C SER A 718 -23.11 -2.97 -18.97
N ASP A 719 -23.29 -1.71 -19.41
CA ASP A 719 -24.42 -0.89 -18.96
C ASP A 719 -25.78 -1.57 -19.25
N THR A 720 -25.86 -2.37 -20.32
CA THR A 720 -27.06 -3.14 -20.67
C THR A 720 -27.27 -4.30 -19.70
N GLY A 721 -26.21 -5.07 -19.39
CA GLY A 721 -26.26 -6.15 -18.42
C GLY A 721 -26.56 -5.66 -17.00
N ALA A 722 -25.98 -4.54 -16.59
CA ALA A 722 -26.27 -3.90 -15.31
C ALA A 722 -27.73 -3.41 -15.22
N ALA A 723 -28.26 -2.81 -16.29
CA ALA A 723 -29.66 -2.38 -16.36
C ALA A 723 -30.63 -3.57 -16.30
N PHE A 724 -30.32 -4.66 -17.00
CA PHE A 724 -31.08 -5.91 -16.96
C PHE A 724 -31.08 -6.54 -15.56
N LEU A 725 -29.92 -6.63 -14.92
CA LEU A 725 -29.77 -7.17 -13.57
C LEU A 725 -30.58 -6.33 -12.56
N LEU A 726 -30.45 -5.01 -12.61
CA LEU A 726 -31.20 -4.11 -11.73
C LEU A 726 -32.72 -4.27 -11.92
N SER A 727 -33.18 -4.27 -13.18
CA SER A 727 -34.60 -4.44 -13.52
C SER A 727 -35.16 -5.78 -13.02
N SER A 728 -34.37 -6.85 -13.09
CA SER A 728 -34.76 -8.19 -12.64
C SER A 728 -34.83 -8.31 -11.11
N LEU A 729 -34.09 -7.46 -10.38
CA LEU A 729 -34.05 -7.45 -8.91
C LEU A 729 -35.12 -6.58 -8.28
N LEU A 730 -35.81 -5.76 -9.07
CA LEU A 730 -36.93 -4.94 -8.62
C LEU A 730 -38.23 -5.74 -8.79
N PRO A 731 -39.13 -5.77 -7.78
CA PRO A 731 -40.45 -6.34 -7.96
C PRO A 731 -41.15 -5.61 -9.10
N SER A 732 -41.74 -6.31 -10.08
CA SER A 732 -42.45 -5.68 -11.21
C SER A 732 -43.42 -4.60 -10.70
N HIS A 733 -43.06 -3.33 -10.84
CA HIS A 733 -43.91 -2.22 -10.44
C HIS A 733 -44.93 -1.97 -11.55
N ARG A 734 -46.13 -2.52 -11.38
CA ARG A 734 -47.32 -2.34 -12.25
C ARG A 734 -47.14 -2.82 -13.71
N PRO A 735 -48.21 -3.33 -14.35
CA PRO A 735 -48.21 -3.53 -15.78
C PRO A 735 -48.11 -2.17 -16.49
N GLY A 736 -46.94 -1.86 -17.07
CA GLY A 736 -46.69 -0.61 -17.81
C GLY A 736 -45.32 0.02 -17.57
N ASP A 737 -44.61 -0.32 -16.50
CA ASP A 737 -43.24 0.20 -16.29
C ASP A 737 -42.28 -0.42 -17.31
N GLN A 738 -41.63 0.45 -18.07
CA GLN A 738 -40.61 0.05 -19.01
C GLN A 738 -39.37 -0.43 -18.24
N PRO A 739 -38.71 -1.52 -18.67
CA PRO A 739 -37.43 -1.93 -18.10
C PRO A 739 -36.46 -0.76 -18.07
N LEU A 740 -35.63 -0.68 -17.03
CA LEU A 740 -34.61 0.36 -16.97
C LEU A 740 -33.68 0.19 -18.17
N ASP A 741 -33.47 1.28 -18.91
CA ASP A 741 -32.51 1.33 -20.02
C ASP A 741 -31.10 1.60 -19.49
N ALA A 742 -30.08 1.26 -20.29
CA ALA A 742 -28.67 1.51 -20.04
C ALA A 742 -28.35 2.99 -19.73
N ARG A 743 -29.22 3.92 -20.15
CA ARG A 743 -29.09 5.37 -19.90
C ARG A 743 -29.58 5.82 -18.53
N HIS A 744 -30.20 4.93 -17.75
CA HIS A 744 -30.74 5.29 -16.45
C HIS A 744 -29.60 5.73 -15.50
N PRO A 745 -29.73 6.83 -14.72
CA PRO A 745 -28.65 7.33 -13.87
C PRO A 745 -28.09 6.30 -12.88
N LEU A 746 -28.94 5.42 -12.35
CA LEU A 746 -28.50 4.35 -11.45
C LEU A 746 -27.57 3.32 -12.12
N VAL A 747 -27.68 3.11 -13.43
CA VAL A 747 -26.78 2.19 -14.16
C VAL A 747 -25.35 2.73 -14.12
N ALA A 748 -25.18 4.05 -14.31
CA ALA A 748 -23.88 4.71 -14.15
C ALA A 748 -23.37 4.65 -12.70
N SER A 749 -24.26 4.68 -11.69
CA SER A 749 -23.89 4.51 -10.28
C SER A 749 -23.50 3.07 -9.94
N ILE A 750 -24.11 2.07 -10.60
CA ILE A 750 -23.74 0.66 -10.48
C ILE A 750 -22.37 0.41 -11.14
N GLY A 751 -22.11 1.05 -12.28
CA GLY A 751 -20.82 0.98 -12.96
C GLY A 751 -20.39 -0.45 -13.27
N GLY A 752 -21.34 -1.28 -13.71
CA GLY A 752 -21.13 -2.69 -14.06
C GLY A 752 -20.91 -3.65 -12.88
N ASN A 753 -21.01 -3.20 -11.62
CA ASN A 753 -20.78 -4.08 -10.46
C ASN A 753 -22.09 -4.75 -9.98
N PRO A 754 -22.24 -6.08 -10.12
CA PRO A 754 -23.46 -6.79 -9.72
C PRO A 754 -23.86 -6.59 -8.25
N LEU A 755 -22.88 -6.50 -7.34
CA LEU A 755 -23.15 -6.25 -5.93
C LEU A 755 -23.80 -4.88 -5.72
N PHE A 756 -23.38 -3.86 -6.48
CA PHE A 756 -23.98 -2.53 -6.37
C PHE A 756 -25.43 -2.58 -6.87
N ALA A 757 -25.73 -3.32 -7.94
CA ALA A 757 -27.10 -3.49 -8.42
C ALA A 757 -28.02 -4.09 -7.34
N VAL A 758 -27.54 -5.11 -6.60
CA VAL A 758 -28.27 -5.72 -5.49
C VAL A 758 -28.52 -4.72 -4.36
N GLU A 759 -27.50 -3.95 -3.97
CA GLU A 759 -27.61 -2.97 -2.89
C GLU A 759 -28.52 -1.78 -3.26
N TYR A 760 -28.44 -1.27 -4.49
CA TYR A 760 -29.35 -0.25 -4.99
C TYR A 760 -30.79 -0.78 -5.12
N ALA A 761 -30.99 -2.02 -5.59
CA ALA A 761 -32.31 -2.64 -5.64
C ALA A 761 -32.93 -2.85 -4.25
N ARG A 762 -32.11 -3.15 -3.24
CA ARG A 762 -32.55 -3.22 -1.83
C ARG A 762 -32.94 -1.83 -1.32
N ALA A 763 -32.08 -0.83 -1.53
CA ALA A 763 -32.36 0.55 -1.12
C ALA A 763 -33.63 1.13 -1.75
N LEU A 764 -33.93 0.75 -3.00
CA LEU A 764 -35.17 1.08 -3.71
C LEU A 764 -36.40 0.41 -3.11
N ARG A 765 -36.30 -0.86 -2.69
CA ARG A 765 -37.41 -1.59 -2.07
C ARG A 765 -37.77 -1.07 -0.68
N ASP A 766 -36.74 -0.67 0.09
CA ASP A 766 -36.90 -0.22 1.47
C ASP A 766 -37.18 1.30 1.57
N GLY A 767 -36.90 2.05 0.51
CA GLY A 767 -36.98 3.51 0.46
C GLY A 767 -38.27 4.08 -0.17
N PRO A 768 -38.56 5.38 0.03
CA PRO A 768 -39.67 6.04 -0.65
C PRO A 768 -39.40 6.18 -2.17
N PRO A 769 -40.40 5.94 -3.04
CA PRO A 769 -40.20 5.86 -4.50
C PRO A 769 -39.82 7.17 -5.20
N ASP A 770 -40.13 8.33 -4.60
CA ASP A 770 -40.04 9.65 -5.27
C ASP A 770 -38.76 10.46 -4.96
N ARG A 771 -37.74 9.84 -4.36
CA ARG A 771 -36.53 10.55 -3.90
C ARG A 771 -35.27 10.01 -4.57
N GLU A 772 -34.33 10.90 -4.86
CA GLU A 772 -32.98 10.54 -5.30
C GLU A 772 -32.36 9.59 -4.25
N ILE A 773 -32.02 8.37 -4.68
CA ILE A 773 -31.56 7.32 -3.77
C ILE A 773 -30.11 7.61 -3.41
N PRO A 774 -29.80 7.82 -2.12
CA PRO A 774 -28.42 8.00 -1.69
C PRO A 774 -27.62 6.71 -1.91
N THR A 775 -26.31 6.85 -2.13
CA THR A 775 -25.40 5.70 -2.23
C THR A 775 -25.55 4.79 -0.99
N PRO A 776 -25.87 3.49 -1.17
CA PRO A 776 -26.05 2.56 -0.05
C PRO A 776 -24.80 2.43 0.84
N PRO A 777 -24.95 2.22 2.16
CA PRO A 777 -23.81 2.10 3.09
C PRO A 777 -22.79 1.03 2.69
N ALA A 778 -23.24 -0.12 2.18
CA ALA A 778 -22.38 -1.21 1.74
C ALA A 778 -21.52 -0.80 0.53
N VAL A 779 -22.13 -0.20 -0.50
CA VAL A 779 -21.43 0.34 -1.67
C VAL A 779 -20.41 1.39 -1.24
N ARG A 780 -20.81 2.29 -0.34
CA ARG A 780 -19.94 3.33 0.20
C ARG A 780 -18.72 2.75 0.91
N SER A 781 -18.90 1.72 1.73
CA SER A 781 -17.82 1.04 2.45
C SER A 781 -16.83 0.38 1.49
N ILE A 782 -17.33 -0.27 0.43
CA ILE A 782 -16.48 -0.90 -0.61
C ILE A 782 -15.61 0.15 -1.31
N ILE A 783 -16.21 1.24 -1.77
CA ILE A 783 -15.46 2.32 -2.41
C ILE A 783 -14.50 3.00 -1.43
N ALA A 784 -14.90 3.23 -0.18
CA ALA A 784 -14.03 3.83 0.84
C ALA A 784 -12.82 2.94 1.16
N ALA A 785 -13.01 1.61 1.23
CA ALA A 785 -11.93 0.64 1.39
C ALA A 785 -10.99 0.65 0.19
N ARG A 786 -11.54 0.71 -1.04
CA ARG A 786 -10.77 0.80 -2.28
C ARG A 786 -9.94 2.09 -2.34
N LEU A 787 -10.51 3.24 -1.97
CA LEU A 787 -9.81 4.52 -1.89
C LEU A 787 -8.67 4.52 -0.86
N ASP A 788 -8.85 3.86 0.29
CA ASP A 788 -7.81 3.76 1.33
C ASP A 788 -6.64 2.82 0.95
N THR A 789 -6.76 2.07 -0.15
CA THR A 789 -5.64 1.29 -0.71
C THR A 789 -4.67 2.15 -1.53
N LEU A 790 -5.10 3.35 -1.96
CA LEU A 790 -4.29 4.24 -2.78
C LEU A 790 -3.18 4.90 -1.96
N PRO A 791 -1.98 5.10 -2.55
CA PRO A 791 -0.96 5.97 -1.97
C PRO A 791 -1.52 7.37 -1.68
N ARG A 792 -1.07 8.02 -0.60
CA ARG A 792 -1.60 9.33 -0.15
C ARG A 792 -1.64 10.38 -1.27
N GLY A 793 -0.60 10.45 -2.11
CA GLY A 793 -0.55 11.36 -3.26
C GLY A 793 -1.61 11.07 -4.32
N ALA A 794 -1.78 9.79 -4.70
CA ALA A 794 -2.80 9.38 -5.67
C ALA A 794 -4.22 9.60 -5.14
N LYS A 795 -4.47 9.28 -3.86
CA LYS A 795 -5.75 9.56 -3.19
C LYS A 795 -6.05 11.06 -3.18
N ALA A 796 -5.06 11.90 -2.90
CA ALA A 796 -5.23 13.34 -2.88
C ALA A 796 -5.52 13.92 -4.28
N VAL A 797 -4.87 13.41 -5.33
CA VAL A 797 -5.18 13.76 -6.74
C VAL A 797 -6.60 13.33 -7.13
N LEU A 798 -7.03 12.14 -6.73
CA LEU A 798 -8.40 11.67 -6.99
C LEU A 798 -9.46 12.50 -6.24
N GLN A 799 -9.18 12.89 -4.99
CA GLN A 799 -10.03 13.82 -4.24
C GLN A 799 -10.05 15.22 -4.86
N ASP A 800 -8.94 15.65 -5.47
CA ASP A 800 -8.92 16.91 -6.24
C ASP A 800 -9.76 16.82 -7.51
N ALA A 801 -9.72 15.68 -8.19
CA ALA A 801 -10.58 15.39 -9.33
C ALA A 801 -12.06 15.39 -8.96
N ALA A 802 -12.41 14.95 -7.75
CA ALA A 802 -13.79 14.88 -7.29
C ALA A 802 -14.46 16.24 -7.07
N ILE A 803 -13.70 17.34 -7.07
CA ILE A 803 -14.22 18.71 -6.99
C ILE A 803 -14.68 19.20 -8.36
N PHE A 804 -14.01 18.71 -9.41
CA PHE A 804 -14.41 18.95 -10.77
C PHE A 804 -15.55 18.00 -11.16
N GLY A 805 -16.26 18.33 -12.24
CA GLY A 805 -17.48 17.65 -12.67
C GLY A 805 -17.25 16.25 -13.25
N ALA A 806 -17.53 16.09 -14.54
CA ALA A 806 -17.49 14.78 -15.22
C ALA A 806 -16.09 14.41 -15.73
N SER A 807 -15.35 15.38 -16.28
CA SER A 807 -14.02 15.20 -16.85
C SER A 807 -12.98 16.13 -16.21
N VAL A 808 -11.74 15.66 -16.13
CA VAL A 808 -10.59 16.40 -15.56
C VAL A 808 -9.32 16.23 -16.39
N ASP A 809 -8.46 17.24 -16.36
CA ASP A 809 -7.12 17.20 -16.97
C ASP A 809 -6.01 17.45 -15.94
N ALA A 810 -4.77 17.08 -16.28
CA ALA A 810 -3.64 17.16 -15.36
C ALA A 810 -3.31 18.59 -14.91
N VAL A 811 -3.55 19.61 -15.75
CA VAL A 811 -3.26 21.01 -15.43
C VAL A 811 -4.29 21.57 -14.46
N ALA A 812 -5.58 21.24 -14.67
CA ALA A 812 -6.66 21.60 -13.75
C ALA A 812 -6.40 21.07 -12.34
N LEU A 813 -6.00 19.79 -12.25
CA LEU A 813 -5.71 19.12 -10.99
C LEU A 813 -4.46 19.68 -10.30
N ALA A 814 -3.41 20.01 -11.05
CA ALA A 814 -2.22 20.67 -10.50
C ALA A 814 -2.56 22.03 -9.87
N ALA A 815 -3.40 22.83 -10.54
CA ALA A 815 -3.82 24.15 -10.06
C ALA A 815 -4.68 24.07 -8.79
N VAL A 816 -5.63 23.14 -8.72
CA VAL A 816 -6.51 22.97 -7.54
C VAL A 816 -5.80 22.30 -6.38
N GLY A 817 -4.96 21.30 -6.66
CA GLY A 817 -4.20 20.57 -5.66
C GLY A 817 -2.99 21.35 -5.11
N GLY A 818 -2.52 22.37 -5.84
CA GLY A 818 -1.27 23.07 -5.51
C GLY A 818 -0.03 22.18 -5.68
N ARG A 819 -0.08 21.23 -6.62
CA ARG A 819 0.99 20.25 -6.88
C ARG A 819 1.63 20.48 -8.24
N SER A 820 2.81 19.89 -8.44
CA SER A 820 3.46 19.95 -9.76
C SER A 820 2.69 19.11 -10.78
N TRP A 821 2.66 19.56 -12.03
CA TRP A 821 2.02 18.83 -13.13
C TRP A 821 2.63 17.43 -13.35
N ILE A 822 3.95 17.28 -13.15
CA ILE A 822 4.67 16.00 -13.29
C ILE A 822 4.18 14.99 -12.24
N GLU A 823 4.05 15.42 -10.99
CA GLU A 823 3.55 14.59 -9.89
C GLU A 823 2.11 14.14 -10.14
N VAL A 824 1.24 15.06 -10.58
CA VAL A 824 -0.15 14.75 -10.92
C VAL A 824 -0.23 13.72 -12.04
N ARG A 825 0.57 13.85 -13.12
CA ARG A 825 0.57 12.89 -14.22
C ARG A 825 0.99 11.48 -13.80
N ARG A 826 2.05 11.35 -12.99
CA ARG A 826 2.47 10.06 -12.43
C ARG A 826 1.34 9.40 -11.63
N HIS A 827 0.58 10.18 -10.86
CA HIS A 827 -0.56 9.67 -10.12
C HIS A 827 -1.75 9.32 -11.01
N LEU A 828 -2.04 10.09 -12.06
CA LEU A 828 -3.11 9.78 -13.03
C LEU A 828 -2.90 8.44 -13.73
N GLU A 829 -1.66 8.12 -14.12
CA GLU A 829 -1.34 6.81 -14.70
C GLU A 829 -1.60 5.64 -13.73
N GLY A 830 -1.34 5.84 -12.43
CA GLY A 830 -1.67 4.86 -11.39
C GLY A 830 -3.18 4.73 -11.16
N LEU A 831 -3.91 5.85 -11.16
CA LEU A 831 -5.36 5.89 -11.01
C LEU A 831 -6.09 5.26 -12.21
N GLU A 832 -5.53 5.41 -13.41
CA GLU A 832 -6.01 4.75 -14.63
C GLU A 832 -5.78 3.25 -14.59
N ARG A 833 -4.55 2.80 -14.27
CA ARG A 833 -4.25 1.37 -14.09
C ARG A 833 -5.05 0.73 -12.95
N GLY A 834 -5.47 1.52 -11.97
CA GLY A 834 -6.28 1.08 -10.84
C GLY A 834 -7.78 1.16 -11.11
N GLU A 835 -8.21 1.51 -12.33
CA GLU A 835 -9.61 1.64 -12.75
C GLU A 835 -10.43 2.61 -11.88
N PHE A 836 -9.80 3.65 -11.34
CA PHE A 836 -10.51 4.75 -10.67
C PHE A 836 -10.92 5.83 -11.68
N LEU A 837 -10.05 6.08 -12.66
CA LEU A 837 -10.25 7.01 -13.76
C LEU A 837 -10.05 6.29 -15.09
N ARG A 838 -10.69 6.76 -16.16
CA ARG A 838 -10.46 6.31 -17.53
C ARG A 838 -10.22 7.49 -18.44
N ARG A 839 -9.34 7.36 -19.42
CA ARG A 839 -9.21 8.37 -20.49
C ARG A 839 -10.47 8.35 -21.34
N ASN A 840 -11.05 9.52 -21.55
CA ASN A 840 -12.28 9.66 -22.35
C ASN A 840 -12.00 9.89 -23.85
N GLY A 841 -10.73 9.74 -24.27
CA GLY A 841 -10.25 9.91 -25.64
C GLY A 841 -10.21 11.37 -26.11
N ARG A 842 -10.68 12.33 -25.29
CA ARG A 842 -10.61 13.76 -25.58
C ARG A 842 -9.30 14.32 -25.04
N VAL A 843 -8.85 15.35 -25.72
CA VAL A 843 -7.71 16.16 -25.30
C VAL A 843 -8.27 17.49 -24.83
N SER A 844 -7.89 17.89 -23.63
CA SER A 844 -8.31 19.16 -23.06
C SER A 844 -7.76 20.32 -23.87
N VAL A 845 -8.22 21.52 -23.57
CA VAL A 845 -7.71 22.74 -24.21
C VAL A 845 -6.22 23.01 -23.89
N THR A 846 -5.62 22.34 -22.90
CA THR A 846 -4.16 22.39 -22.66
C THR A 846 -3.34 21.43 -23.52
N GLY A 847 -3.97 20.52 -24.26
CA GLY A 847 -3.26 19.45 -24.95
C GLY A 847 -3.02 18.21 -24.09
N ASP A 848 -3.50 18.17 -22.84
CA ASP A 848 -3.44 16.97 -21.98
C ASP A 848 -4.67 16.08 -22.17
N PRO A 849 -4.54 14.75 -21.99
CA PRO A 849 -5.69 13.85 -22.05
C PRO A 849 -6.68 14.16 -20.92
N GLU A 850 -7.97 14.09 -21.24
CA GLU A 850 -9.05 14.17 -20.26
C GLU A 850 -9.37 12.79 -19.66
N TYR A 851 -9.70 12.79 -18.38
CA TYR A 851 -10.04 11.63 -17.60
C TYR A 851 -11.45 11.77 -17.00
N ASP A 852 -12.24 10.73 -17.10
CA ASP A 852 -13.53 10.59 -16.43
C ASP A 852 -13.41 9.59 -15.28
N PHE A 853 -14.27 9.71 -14.27
CA PHE A 853 -14.39 8.66 -13.27
C PHE A 853 -14.93 7.37 -13.90
N GLN A 854 -14.28 6.24 -13.62
CA GLN A 854 -14.76 4.93 -14.07
C GLN A 854 -16.18 4.66 -13.54
N GLN A 855 -16.47 5.09 -12.31
CA GLN A 855 -17.77 4.96 -11.66
C GLN A 855 -18.14 6.26 -10.96
N VAL A 856 -19.39 6.72 -11.12
CA VAL A 856 -19.86 7.99 -10.53
C VAL A 856 -19.77 7.97 -9.00
N VAL A 857 -20.01 6.81 -8.38
CA VAL A 857 -19.95 6.65 -6.92
C VAL A 857 -18.54 6.84 -6.36
N VAL A 858 -17.48 6.53 -7.13
CA VAL A 858 -16.09 6.79 -6.70
C VAL A 858 -15.88 8.28 -6.46
N ARG A 859 -16.42 9.13 -7.34
CA ARG A 859 -16.39 10.59 -7.19
C ARG A 859 -17.12 11.03 -5.92
N GLU A 860 -18.34 10.52 -5.71
CA GLU A 860 -19.17 10.90 -4.56
C GLU A 860 -18.48 10.57 -3.22
N VAL A 861 -17.93 9.37 -3.10
CA VAL A 861 -17.25 8.94 -1.87
C VAL A 861 -15.94 9.72 -1.68
N ALA A 862 -15.14 9.91 -2.73
CA ALA A 862 -13.91 10.71 -2.66
C ALA A 862 -14.20 12.17 -2.26
N TYR A 863 -15.26 12.77 -2.81
CA TYR A 863 -15.72 14.10 -2.44
C TYR A 863 -16.20 14.16 -0.98
N ALA A 864 -16.94 13.14 -0.52
CA ALA A 864 -17.49 13.11 0.83
C ALA A 864 -16.42 12.95 1.92
N GLN A 865 -15.26 12.34 1.62
CA GLN A 865 -14.11 12.21 2.52
C GLN A 865 -13.43 13.56 2.82
N LEU A 866 -13.61 14.57 1.97
CA LEU A 866 -13.00 15.89 2.18
C LEU A 866 -13.74 16.68 3.29
N PRO A 867 -13.00 17.22 4.28
CA PRO A 867 -13.58 18.14 5.27
C PRO A 867 -14.21 19.37 4.60
N ARG A 868 -15.21 19.97 5.25
CA ARG A 868 -15.97 21.10 4.68
C ARG A 868 -15.08 22.29 4.34
N GLU A 869 -14.13 22.63 5.20
CA GLU A 869 -13.18 23.74 5.00
C GLU A 869 -12.27 23.48 3.79
N VAL A 870 -11.70 22.27 3.71
CA VAL A 870 -10.86 21.85 2.59
C VAL A 870 -11.65 21.87 1.28
N ARG A 871 -12.90 21.38 1.27
CA ARG A 871 -13.79 21.45 0.10
C ARG A 871 -13.99 22.89 -0.35
N SER A 872 -14.34 23.79 0.58
CA SER A 872 -14.57 25.20 0.27
C SER A 872 -13.32 25.84 -0.35
N ALA A 873 -12.15 25.62 0.25
CA ALA A 873 -10.89 26.18 -0.24
C ALA A 873 -10.51 25.67 -1.63
N LYS A 874 -10.75 24.38 -1.90
CA LYS A 874 -10.45 23.80 -3.21
C LYS A 874 -11.47 24.24 -4.29
N HIS A 875 -12.76 24.35 -3.97
CA HIS A 875 -13.77 24.94 -4.86
C HIS A 875 -13.41 26.37 -5.25
N SER A 876 -12.97 27.21 -4.31
CA SER A 876 -12.50 28.56 -4.61
C SER A 876 -11.24 28.61 -5.48
N ARG A 877 -10.40 27.56 -5.47
CA ARG A 877 -9.27 27.44 -6.41
C ARG A 877 -9.72 26.98 -7.79
N ALA A 878 -10.65 26.02 -7.85
CA ALA A 878 -11.23 25.53 -9.09
C ALA A 878 -11.95 26.64 -9.87
N ALA A 879 -12.77 27.45 -9.18
CA ALA A 879 -13.47 28.59 -9.77
C ALA A 879 -12.49 29.62 -10.37
N ARG A 880 -11.46 30.03 -9.60
CA ARG A 880 -10.42 30.95 -10.09
C ARG A 880 -9.68 30.41 -11.29
N TRP A 881 -9.40 29.11 -11.33
CA TRP A 881 -8.75 28.49 -12.49
C TRP A 881 -9.65 28.53 -13.73
N LEU A 882 -10.95 28.20 -13.58
CA LEU A 882 -11.93 28.27 -14.67
C LEU A 882 -12.09 29.70 -15.21
N GLU A 883 -12.20 30.70 -14.33
CA GLU A 883 -12.31 32.12 -14.70
C GLU A 883 -11.08 32.61 -15.50
N MET A 884 -9.86 32.26 -15.06
CA MET A 884 -8.64 32.60 -15.79
C MET A 884 -8.63 32.00 -17.21
N ARG A 885 -9.16 30.79 -17.38
CA ARG A 885 -9.20 30.10 -18.67
C ARG A 885 -10.28 30.64 -19.60
N GLU A 886 -11.44 31.01 -19.08
CA GLU A 886 -12.47 31.68 -19.88
C GLU A 886 -11.98 33.04 -20.38
N ALA A 887 -11.27 33.80 -19.54
CA ALA A 887 -10.62 35.05 -19.94
C ALA A 887 -9.56 34.85 -21.05
N GLU A 888 -8.75 33.78 -20.98
CA GLU A 888 -7.80 33.41 -22.04
C GLU A 888 -8.48 32.98 -23.35
N ARG A 889 -9.67 32.36 -23.28
CA ARG A 889 -10.45 31.93 -24.47
C ARG A 889 -11.14 33.10 -25.17
N VAL A 890 -11.57 34.11 -24.43
CA VAL A 890 -12.29 35.30 -24.97
C VAL A 890 -11.33 36.37 -25.51
N ALA A 891 -10.05 36.33 -25.13
CA ALA A 891 -9.03 37.23 -25.68
C ALA A 891 -8.82 36.98 -27.20
N PRO A 892 -8.89 38.01 -28.07
CA PRO A 892 -8.72 37.83 -29.50
C PRO A 892 -7.31 37.32 -29.82
N ARG A 893 -7.22 36.13 -30.44
CA ARG A 893 -5.97 35.61 -30.99
C ARG A 893 -5.41 36.60 -32.01
N ALA A 894 -4.30 37.25 -31.68
CA ALA A 894 -3.55 38.08 -32.62
C ALA A 894 -3.19 37.28 -33.89
N PRO A 895 -3.31 37.86 -35.09
CA PRO A 895 -3.02 37.14 -36.33
C PRO A 895 -1.53 36.76 -36.37
N ARG A 896 -1.27 35.46 -36.59
CA ARG A 896 0.09 34.95 -36.85
C ARG A 896 0.70 35.69 -38.05
N PRO A 897 1.96 36.15 -37.99
CA PRO A 897 2.61 36.75 -39.13
C PRO A 897 2.74 35.73 -40.27
N ARG A 898 2.24 36.09 -41.45
CA ARG A 898 2.43 35.31 -42.69
C ARG A 898 3.92 35.16 -42.95
N ALA A 899 4.39 33.93 -43.12
CA ALA A 899 5.73 33.64 -43.62
C ALA A 899 5.91 34.25 -45.02
N ALA A 900 6.98 35.00 -45.21
CA ALA A 900 7.39 35.52 -46.51
C ALA A 900 7.88 34.38 -47.42
N PRO A 901 7.66 34.44 -48.75
CA PRO A 901 8.14 33.41 -49.67
C PRO A 901 9.66 33.51 -49.84
N LEU A 902 10.33 32.37 -49.76
CA LEU A 902 11.74 32.20 -50.15
C LEU A 902 11.90 32.53 -51.65
N ALA A 903 12.72 33.54 -51.96
CA ALA A 903 13.17 33.82 -53.32
C ALA A 903 14.19 32.76 -53.76
N ALA A 904 13.99 32.22 -54.97
CA ALA A 904 14.93 31.33 -55.65
C ALA A 904 16.20 32.09 -56.10
N PRO A 905 17.37 31.43 -56.17
CA PRO A 905 18.60 32.08 -56.63
C PRO A 905 18.61 32.18 -58.17
N ALA A 906 18.97 33.34 -58.68
CA ALA A 906 19.37 33.53 -60.06
C ALA A 906 20.76 34.19 -60.07
N GLY A 907 21.68 33.61 -60.84
CA GLY A 907 22.98 34.20 -61.20
C GLY A 907 24.15 33.68 -60.39
#